data_AF-A0A2E9L9B9-F1
#
_entry.id   AF-A0A2E9L9B9-F1
#
_cell.length_a   1.000
_cell.length_b   1.000
_cell.length_c   1.000
_cell.angle_alpha   90.00
_cell.angle_beta   90.00
_cell.angle_gamma   90.00
#
_symmetry.space_group_name_H-M   'P 1'
#
loop_
_entity.id
_entity.type
_entity.pdbx_description
1 polymer ?
#
loop_
_entity_poly.entity_id
_entity_poly.type
_entity_poly.pdbx_seq_one_letter_code
_entity_poly.pdbx_strand_id
1 'polypeptide(L)'
;MRIESVFLLALMLLVPLTPLVEPAEAVSARSQPCGGSICINEVMPNPNGYDDAVWPNGEWLELHNSGTTSVDVRNWYFSNKAARTLTLDSNSIVGYDAANASTYTLAPGDFMIVARNGSSTFYVANSNDFMTLYDSSSGWIDEATWNSSSSGVSLEEDPANAYNDWIPTSNPTPGSSNSGGGSGGPTYAQSDVIIHEVMADPWPSYDNATWPGGEWVEIYNNGTTTIDLTGYWLQDLAGNMIQFDENHLVGASSDTGTMLINPQETRVISVNSSTNSGVLNNGQETLRLYLANGSIGDEVMWSSNQPGFSIEANPSGGMWQYSTYPTPNATNAVKLTDITASGDVQLSEIFPVSTMDGSSAPDGEWVEFYNAGSTSVDLNGWSIIDGMGNVTYLDPGTIVVNSSQGSTMIDAGERRLVEFTGETRLWDNHNHLVVRDASGTIVDMGLYSTNYGPNVSLIRGQQYYDPWTPSISPSPGQPEPTPTPTTGDVRITEVLPDAIGSDSASYPNGEWIEIQNMGAEEVDVAGWRFSASGRTLILHQYNMPDKSDTILQAGETTLIALNGTSQFYLKHTTPDQIFLYDGNGVAVHSAQWTHTLEGVSLINNTESHAGAGPLGTNAPSSTTTWGVEDWLNAAWMTPGQENPVWSAYSGSESIVVTEIVTSCDLPSFQPAADWIELYNEGNEDINLNRWMLGADYTSNPLMGRQFIDASMLWESTSNSTILAPMSRVVVELQYDIFGPDLDDVSSMDLMNPDGELMLSITPPASSLSTTCGSYGYNATNDEWIEFLWPTPGTPEPDANMMASIDDIKFSSIMWDGVSSISTEMEFFELTNVGTEAAMLNGWTIKRIASDGTSFESTITNLQIDASSSVKLSNDVAALELFEDGNILDMSVAMENPIYLLDSGMALQLIHPTGLVADTIVYKNGPVDTEGWNGVSLSEPVSGIDNLILYRGDGCGVMTDTNQSADWHQRWGRLGASDFCGDVQFDDATSITPLIAPEHGLMDLLNWIDGAQTSLHVHLYILQSSELMQALIDAHDRGVNVVVVLNEPEDWWNSNDKQGQEAYAYALKDAGLSVHWFGGSGDDPYLYLHAKVAVRD
;
A
#
# COMPACT_ATOMS: atom_id res chain seq x y z
N MET A 1 -56.09 -6.24 34.05
CA MET A 1 -54.80 -5.64 33.63
C MET A 1 -55.06 -4.24 33.10
N ARG A 2 -55.13 -3.24 33.99
CA ARG A 2 -55.32 -1.80 33.64
C ARG A 2 -54.62 -0.88 34.66
N ILE A 3 -53.50 -1.35 35.23
CA ILE A 3 -52.74 -0.61 36.25
C ILE A 3 -51.26 -0.43 35.83
N GLU A 4 -50.73 -1.24 34.92
CA GLU A 4 -49.31 -1.14 34.50
C GLU A 4 -49.05 -0.02 33.48
N SER A 5 -50.02 0.33 32.64
CA SER A 5 -49.84 1.39 31.61
C SER A 5 -49.77 2.81 32.18
N VAL A 6 -50.26 3.04 33.41
CA VAL A 6 -50.22 4.37 34.06
C VAL A 6 -48.92 4.58 34.85
N PHE A 7 -48.27 3.49 35.27
CA PHE A 7 -47.00 3.57 35.99
C PHE A 7 -45.81 3.89 35.06
N LEU A 8 -45.83 3.37 33.83
CA LEU A 8 -44.82 3.74 32.81
C LEU A 8 -44.97 5.19 32.33
N LEU A 9 -46.20 5.69 32.15
CA LEU A 9 -46.42 7.09 31.75
C LEU A 9 -46.06 8.10 32.86
N ALA A 10 -46.17 7.72 34.13
CA ALA A 10 -45.76 8.58 35.25
C ALA A 10 -44.24 8.60 35.45
N LEU A 11 -43.51 7.55 35.04
CA LEU A 11 -42.04 7.52 35.09
C LEU A 11 -41.41 8.40 33.99
N MET A 12 -42.05 8.53 32.82
CA MET A 12 -41.58 9.40 31.73
C MET A 12 -41.78 10.90 31.98
N LEU A 13 -42.62 11.29 32.95
CA LEU A 13 -42.90 12.69 33.30
C LEU A 13 -41.96 13.26 34.38
N LEU A 14 -41.00 12.47 34.87
CA LEU A 14 -40.04 12.89 35.91
C LEU A 14 -38.57 12.95 35.43
N VAL A 15 -38.33 12.83 34.12
CA VAL A 15 -37.00 13.10 33.54
C VAL A 15 -36.82 14.62 33.46
N PRO A 16 -35.78 15.21 34.07
CA PRO A 16 -35.53 16.64 33.95
C PRO A 16 -35.17 16.98 32.50
N LEU A 17 -35.94 17.90 31.91
CA LEU A 17 -35.64 18.59 30.67
C LEU A 17 -34.33 19.37 30.83
N THR A 18 -33.23 18.77 30.38
CA THR A 18 -32.04 19.51 29.96
C THR A 18 -32.22 19.88 28.48
N PRO A 19 -31.82 21.08 28.06
CA PRO A 19 -31.89 21.47 26.65
C PRO A 19 -30.95 20.57 25.84
N LEU A 20 -31.46 20.01 24.74
CA LEU A 20 -30.66 19.51 23.63
C LEU A 20 -29.85 20.68 23.07
N VAL A 21 -28.65 20.83 23.60
CA VAL A 21 -27.53 21.43 22.89
C VAL A 21 -27.11 20.36 21.87
N GLU A 22 -26.89 20.76 20.63
CA GLU A 22 -26.09 19.97 19.67
C GLU A 22 -24.82 19.48 20.40
N PRO A 23 -24.19 18.36 20.02
CA PRO A 23 -22.82 18.14 20.44
C PRO A 23 -21.99 19.26 19.78
N ALA A 24 -21.85 20.38 20.48
CA ALA A 24 -20.60 21.10 20.48
C ALA A 24 -19.54 20.04 20.76
N GLU A 25 -18.54 19.96 19.89
CA GLU A 25 -17.39 19.07 20.02
C GLU A 25 -17.06 18.87 21.50
N ALA A 26 -17.27 17.64 21.97
CA ALA A 26 -16.88 17.26 23.31
C ALA A 26 -15.36 17.23 23.31
N VAL A 27 -14.75 18.37 23.61
CA VAL A 27 -13.36 18.45 24.04
C VAL A 27 -13.26 17.58 25.30
N SER A 28 -12.45 16.52 25.24
CA SER A 28 -12.22 15.44 26.22
C SER A 28 -13.11 14.20 26.10
N ALA A 29 -12.73 13.26 25.24
CA ALA A 29 -12.79 11.84 25.61
C ALA A 29 -11.89 11.62 26.85
N ARG A 30 -12.14 10.56 27.63
CA ARG A 30 -11.32 10.23 28.80
C ARG A 30 -10.95 8.77 28.72
N SER A 31 -9.66 8.46 28.74
CA SER A 31 -9.13 7.11 28.89
C SER A 31 -9.82 6.39 30.04
N GLN A 32 -9.82 5.07 29.97
CA GLN A 32 -10.26 4.24 31.07
C GLN A 32 -9.07 3.45 31.61
N PRO A 33 -8.93 3.32 32.94
CA PRO A 33 -7.91 2.47 33.50
C PRO A 33 -8.15 1.02 33.07
N CYS A 34 -7.07 0.35 32.68
CA CYS A 34 -7.09 -1.06 32.36
C CYS A 34 -7.85 -1.89 33.42
N GLY A 35 -8.91 -2.59 32.97
CA GLY A 35 -9.74 -3.42 33.84
C GLY A 35 -9.27 -4.87 33.97
N GLY A 36 -8.31 -5.27 33.13
CA GLY A 36 -7.86 -6.65 32.92
C GLY A 36 -6.40 -6.92 33.31
N SER A 37 -5.92 -8.12 32.94
CA SER A 37 -4.49 -8.51 33.10
C SER A 37 -3.61 -8.05 31.93
N ILE A 38 -4.23 -7.85 30.77
CA ILE A 38 -3.60 -7.30 29.57
C ILE A 38 -4.06 -5.85 29.44
N CYS A 39 -3.11 -4.95 29.32
CA CYS A 39 -3.36 -3.52 29.19
C CYS A 39 -2.66 -3.00 27.95
N ILE A 40 -3.22 -1.95 27.35
CA ILE A 40 -2.46 -1.11 26.43
C ILE A 40 -1.35 -0.49 27.25
N ASN A 41 -0.13 -0.51 26.72
CA ASN A 41 1.06 0.01 27.39
C ASN A 41 1.58 1.27 26.71
N GLU A 42 1.62 1.28 25.38
CA GLU A 42 2.21 2.37 24.59
C GLU A 42 1.55 2.44 23.21
N VAL A 43 1.40 3.65 22.64
CA VAL A 43 0.80 3.85 21.31
C VAL A 43 1.65 4.83 20.50
N MET A 44 1.91 4.56 19.21
CA MET A 44 2.56 5.46 18.27
C MET A 44 1.58 5.87 17.16
N PRO A 45 0.87 7.00 17.32
CA PRO A 45 -0.06 7.51 16.30
C PRO A 45 0.66 8.17 15.12
N ASN A 46 1.75 8.91 15.39
CA ASN A 46 2.47 9.69 14.39
C ASN A 46 3.92 9.21 14.29
N PRO A 47 4.23 8.11 13.60
CA PRO A 47 5.59 7.63 13.42
C PRO A 47 6.43 8.61 12.57
N ASN A 48 7.76 8.44 12.55
CA ASN A 48 8.63 9.29 11.70
C ASN A 48 8.60 8.90 10.21
N GLY A 49 8.17 7.68 9.89
CA GLY A 49 7.89 7.26 8.52
C GLY A 49 6.46 7.59 8.13
N TYR A 50 5.99 7.02 7.01
CA TYR A 50 4.57 7.07 6.69
C TYR A 50 3.76 6.33 7.76
N ASP A 51 2.58 6.85 8.11
CA ASP A 51 1.67 6.25 9.09
C ASP A 51 1.36 4.77 8.75
N ASP A 52 1.26 4.45 7.46
CA ASP A 52 1.00 3.10 6.96
C ASP A 52 2.26 2.27 6.67
N ALA A 53 3.46 2.77 6.94
CA ALA A 53 4.69 2.02 6.70
C ALA A 53 4.73 0.71 7.52
N VAL A 54 5.49 -0.26 7.03
CA VAL A 54 5.76 -1.48 7.80
C VAL A 54 6.57 -1.16 9.07
N TRP A 55 6.42 -1.98 10.11
CA TRP A 55 7.21 -1.86 11.34
C TRP A 55 8.73 -1.82 11.03
N PRO A 56 9.54 -0.93 11.65
CA PRO A 56 9.20 -0.04 12.76
C PRO A 56 8.78 1.38 12.37
N ASN A 57 8.61 1.66 11.07
CA ASN A 57 8.49 3.03 10.56
C ASN A 57 7.05 3.54 10.48
N GLY A 58 6.04 2.68 10.69
CA GLY A 58 4.62 3.05 10.69
C GLY A 58 3.95 2.97 12.07
N GLU A 59 2.63 3.15 12.10
CA GLU A 59 1.81 3.17 13.32
C GLU A 59 1.83 1.83 14.07
N TRP A 60 1.87 1.89 15.40
CA TRP A 60 1.87 0.71 16.25
C TRP A 60 1.28 0.94 17.64
N LEU A 61 0.90 -0.16 18.27
CA LEU A 61 0.39 -0.26 19.62
C LEU A 61 1.15 -1.33 20.38
N GLU A 62 1.21 -1.18 21.69
CA GLU A 62 1.87 -2.14 22.57
C GLU A 62 0.92 -2.62 23.67
N LEU A 63 0.95 -3.92 23.91
CA LEU A 63 0.29 -4.58 25.02
C LEU A 63 1.29 -5.00 26.08
N HIS A 64 0.90 -4.92 27.35
CA HIS A 64 1.65 -5.45 28.49
C HIS A 64 0.77 -6.36 29.35
N ASN A 65 1.30 -7.53 29.70
CA ASN A 65 0.65 -8.42 30.65
C ASN A 65 1.08 -8.10 32.09
N SER A 66 0.29 -7.27 32.77
CA SER A 66 0.46 -6.93 34.18
C SER A 66 -0.01 -8.02 35.16
N GLY A 67 -0.59 -9.11 34.63
CA GLY A 67 -1.09 -10.26 35.39
C GLY A 67 -0.01 -11.21 35.90
N THR A 68 -0.45 -12.36 36.42
CA THR A 68 0.43 -13.42 36.96
C THR A 68 0.40 -14.71 36.16
N THR A 69 -0.40 -14.75 35.09
CA THR A 69 -0.55 -15.90 34.19
C THR A 69 -0.38 -15.46 32.75
N SER A 70 0.16 -16.33 31.89
CA SER A 70 0.21 -16.06 30.45
C SER A 70 -1.21 -15.96 29.88
N VAL A 71 -1.42 -15.03 28.96
CA VAL A 71 -2.71 -14.80 28.30
C VAL A 71 -2.54 -15.01 26.81
N ASP A 72 -3.47 -15.77 26.23
CA ASP A 72 -3.57 -15.96 24.79
C ASP A 72 -4.43 -14.85 24.19
N VAL A 73 -3.86 -14.06 23.29
CA VAL A 73 -4.52 -12.90 22.66
C VAL A 73 -5.04 -13.20 21.26
N ARG A 74 -5.16 -14.49 20.86
CA ARG A 74 -5.78 -14.85 19.57
C ARG A 74 -7.17 -14.24 19.43
N ASN A 75 -7.41 -13.62 18.28
CA ASN A 75 -8.66 -12.96 17.91
C ASN A 75 -9.03 -11.76 18.80
N TRP A 76 -8.09 -11.25 19.60
CA TRP A 76 -8.24 -9.93 20.20
C TRP A 76 -8.04 -8.88 19.12
N TYR A 77 -8.59 -7.67 19.32
CA TYR A 77 -8.48 -6.62 18.33
C TYR A 77 -8.54 -5.23 18.96
N PHE A 78 -7.93 -4.27 18.28
CA PHE A 78 -8.09 -2.85 18.55
C PHE A 78 -9.22 -2.25 17.72
N SER A 79 -9.88 -1.21 18.23
CA SER A 79 -10.83 -0.38 17.48
C SER A 79 -10.57 1.09 17.74
N ASN A 80 -10.64 1.91 16.69
CA ASN A 80 -10.46 3.36 16.77
C ASN A 80 -11.80 4.13 16.74
N LYS A 81 -11.75 5.48 16.71
CA LYS A 81 -12.95 6.33 16.66
C LYS A 81 -13.86 6.15 15.45
N ALA A 82 -13.33 5.65 14.34
CA ALA A 82 -14.08 5.37 13.12
C ALA A 82 -14.58 3.91 13.06
N ALA A 83 -14.49 3.18 14.18
CA ALA A 83 -14.84 1.77 14.26
C ALA A 83 -14.06 0.86 13.28
N ARG A 84 -12.88 1.30 12.82
CA ARG A 84 -11.94 0.45 12.09
C ARG A 84 -11.25 -0.47 13.09
N THR A 85 -11.02 -1.73 12.71
CA THR A 85 -10.45 -2.74 13.61
C THR A 85 -9.08 -3.23 13.15
N LEU A 86 -8.19 -3.49 14.10
CA LEU A 86 -6.90 -4.15 13.88
C LEU A 86 -6.85 -5.44 14.71
N THR A 87 -7.07 -6.57 14.06
CA THR A 87 -7.01 -7.90 14.70
C THR A 87 -5.57 -8.28 15.01
N LEU A 88 -5.33 -8.88 16.17
CA LEU A 88 -4.03 -9.42 16.58
C LEU A 88 -3.81 -10.78 15.91
N ASP A 89 -3.13 -10.78 14.78
CA ASP A 89 -2.87 -11.95 13.94
C ASP A 89 -1.44 -11.95 13.35
N SER A 90 -1.18 -12.82 12.37
CA SER A 90 0.13 -12.95 11.74
C SER A 90 0.60 -11.70 10.99
N ASN A 91 -0.31 -10.80 10.62
CA ASN A 91 -0.02 -9.61 9.83
C ASN A 91 0.27 -8.40 10.72
N SER A 92 -0.35 -8.33 11.90
CA SER A 92 -0.22 -7.20 12.82
C SER A 92 0.74 -7.45 13.98
N ILE A 93 0.90 -8.69 14.45
CA ILE A 93 1.83 -9.01 15.55
C ILE A 93 3.27 -8.94 15.03
N VAL A 94 4.04 -7.99 15.56
CA VAL A 94 5.44 -7.82 15.18
C VAL A 94 6.27 -8.98 15.72
N GLY A 95 7.05 -9.62 14.84
CA GLY A 95 7.85 -10.80 15.18
C GLY A 95 7.05 -12.10 15.26
N TYR A 96 5.87 -12.15 14.64
CA TYR A 96 5.08 -13.37 14.51
C TYR A 96 5.87 -14.50 13.84
N ASP A 97 5.75 -15.71 14.41
CA ASP A 97 6.33 -16.95 13.89
C ASP A 97 5.24 -18.03 13.89
N ALA A 98 4.78 -18.41 12.70
CA ALA A 98 3.76 -19.42 12.49
C ALA A 98 4.15 -20.81 13.04
N ALA A 99 5.45 -21.09 13.18
CA ALA A 99 5.96 -22.33 13.76
C ALA A 99 5.99 -22.31 15.29
N ASN A 100 5.71 -21.17 15.92
CA ASN A 100 5.74 -20.99 17.35
C ASN A 100 4.41 -20.46 17.89
N ALA A 101 3.58 -21.37 18.41
CA ALA A 101 2.29 -21.04 19.02
C ALA A 101 2.39 -20.07 20.23
N SER A 102 3.58 -19.84 20.80
CA SER A 102 3.78 -18.86 21.87
C SER A 102 3.72 -17.42 21.39
N THR A 103 3.71 -17.16 20.08
CA THR A 103 3.65 -15.80 19.50
C THR A 103 2.33 -15.09 19.77
N TYR A 104 1.24 -15.84 19.99
CA TYR A 104 -0.03 -15.31 20.48
C TYR A 104 -0.13 -15.23 22.01
N THR A 105 0.85 -15.77 22.73
CA THR A 105 0.77 -15.91 24.18
C THR A 105 1.67 -14.89 24.85
N LEU A 106 1.08 -13.92 25.54
CA LEU A 106 1.81 -12.91 26.30
C LEU A 106 2.05 -13.41 27.73
N ALA A 107 3.30 -13.69 28.10
CA ALA A 107 3.62 -14.18 29.45
C ALA A 107 3.59 -13.05 30.50
N PRO A 108 3.51 -13.35 31.81
CA PRO A 108 3.50 -12.34 32.86
C PRO A 108 4.72 -11.42 32.80
N GLY A 109 4.48 -10.11 32.67
CA GLY A 109 5.51 -9.08 32.54
C GLY A 109 6.10 -8.91 31.14
N ASP A 110 5.61 -9.65 30.14
CA ASP A 110 6.05 -9.50 28.74
C ASP A 110 5.24 -8.42 28.00
N PHE A 111 5.83 -7.92 26.92
CA PHE A 111 5.30 -6.89 26.03
C PHE A 111 5.07 -7.47 24.63
N MET A 112 4.04 -6.99 23.93
CA MET A 112 3.72 -7.38 22.55
C MET A 112 3.42 -6.15 21.73
N ILE A 113 4.11 -6.04 20.60
CA ILE A 113 3.94 -4.95 19.64
C ILE A 113 2.97 -5.41 18.55
N VAL A 114 1.97 -4.58 18.28
CA VAL A 114 0.95 -4.78 17.26
C VAL A 114 1.00 -3.58 16.32
N ALA A 115 1.49 -3.78 15.10
CA ALA A 115 1.63 -2.73 14.10
C ALA A 115 0.53 -2.82 13.06
N ARG A 116 0.16 -1.66 12.49
CA ARG A 116 -0.66 -1.59 11.28
C ARG A 116 0.02 -2.30 10.10
N ASN A 117 1.35 -2.23 10.06
CA ASN A 117 2.24 -3.02 9.23
C ASN A 117 1.90 -3.03 7.72
N GLY A 118 1.64 -1.86 7.12
CA GLY A 118 1.28 -1.76 5.70
C GLY A 118 -0.21 -1.77 5.40
N SER A 119 -1.08 -2.07 6.37
CA SER A 119 -2.53 -2.19 6.12
C SER A 119 -3.18 -0.83 5.87
N SER A 120 -3.89 -0.61 4.75
CA SER A 120 -4.65 0.64 4.53
C SER A 120 -5.98 0.72 5.28
N THR A 121 -6.45 -0.39 5.86
CA THR A 121 -7.83 -0.53 6.38
C THR A 121 -8.00 -0.09 7.84
N PHE A 122 -6.91 0.18 8.55
CA PHE A 122 -6.87 0.65 9.93
C PHE A 122 -5.88 1.79 10.07
N TYR A 123 -6.08 2.69 11.03
CA TYR A 123 -5.16 3.79 11.32
C TYR A 123 -5.23 4.19 12.80
N VAL A 124 -4.21 4.89 13.28
CA VAL A 124 -4.08 5.40 14.64
C VAL A 124 -3.94 6.92 14.58
N ALA A 125 -5.05 7.66 14.52
CA ALA A 125 -4.98 9.05 14.07
C ALA A 125 -4.14 9.96 14.96
N ASN A 126 -3.36 10.82 14.31
CA ASN A 126 -2.45 11.79 14.93
C ASN A 126 -3.10 12.72 15.95
N SER A 127 -4.40 12.97 15.85
CA SER A 127 -5.14 13.85 16.76
C SER A 127 -6.58 13.40 17.03
N ASN A 128 -7.04 13.72 18.23
CA ASN A 128 -8.40 13.49 18.72
C ASN A 128 -8.89 12.06 18.44
N ASP A 129 -8.12 11.06 18.86
CA ASP A 129 -8.44 9.65 18.64
C ASP A 129 -8.44 8.88 19.95
N PHE A 130 -9.00 7.68 19.87
CA PHE A 130 -8.94 6.70 20.94
C PHE A 130 -8.62 5.33 20.37
N MET A 131 -8.05 4.49 21.21
CA MET A 131 -7.89 3.09 20.92
C MET A 131 -8.48 2.23 22.03
N THR A 132 -9.45 1.41 21.66
CA THR A 132 -10.08 0.45 22.55
C THR A 132 -9.60 -0.96 22.22
N LEU A 133 -9.12 -1.69 23.24
CA LEU A 133 -8.76 -3.10 23.14
C LEU A 133 -9.94 -3.98 23.51
N TYR A 134 -10.26 -4.95 22.65
CA TYR A 134 -11.28 -5.96 22.87
C TYR A 134 -10.69 -7.37 22.89
N ASP A 135 -11.24 -8.24 23.74
CA ASP A 135 -10.93 -9.66 23.72
C ASP A 135 -11.66 -10.41 22.60
N SER A 136 -11.34 -11.70 22.44
CA SER A 136 -11.97 -12.60 21.46
C SER A 136 -13.49 -12.76 21.56
N SER A 137 -14.12 -12.28 22.64
CA SER A 137 -15.56 -12.27 22.85
C SER A 137 -16.19 -10.88 22.70
N SER A 138 -15.44 -9.93 22.14
CA SER A 138 -15.78 -8.50 22.08
C SER A 138 -15.99 -7.88 23.46
N GLY A 139 -15.40 -8.47 24.49
CA GLY A 139 -15.33 -7.89 25.83
C GLY A 139 -14.36 -6.72 25.85
N TRP A 140 -14.80 -5.58 26.37
CA TRP A 140 -13.96 -4.39 26.55
C TRP A 140 -12.85 -4.68 27.58
N ILE A 141 -11.58 -4.42 27.23
CA ILE A 141 -10.42 -4.67 28.09
C ILE A 141 -9.79 -3.38 28.60
N ASP A 142 -9.49 -2.44 27.69
CA ASP A 142 -8.76 -1.21 27.99
C ASP A 142 -8.99 -0.14 26.91
N GLU A 143 -8.76 1.14 27.23
CA GLU A 143 -8.92 2.25 26.29
C GLU A 143 -7.94 3.40 26.55
N ALA A 144 -7.18 3.73 25.51
CA ALA A 144 -6.29 4.90 25.45
C ALA A 144 -6.97 6.03 24.68
N THR A 145 -6.94 7.27 25.18
CA THR A 145 -7.44 8.46 24.44
C THR A 145 -6.36 9.52 24.35
N TRP A 146 -6.31 10.29 23.25
CA TRP A 146 -5.39 11.42 23.12
C TRP A 146 -5.92 12.55 22.25
N ASN A 147 -5.51 13.78 22.55
CA ASN A 147 -5.86 14.96 21.75
C ASN A 147 -4.89 15.18 20.58
N SER A 148 -3.61 14.90 20.76
CA SER A 148 -2.58 15.12 19.74
C SER A 148 -1.33 14.29 20.02
N SER A 149 -0.64 13.89 18.97
CA SER A 149 0.70 13.29 18.98
C SER A 149 1.65 14.08 18.09
N SER A 150 2.95 13.98 18.34
CA SER A 150 4.00 14.55 17.51
C SER A 150 4.75 13.44 16.79
N SER A 151 5.28 13.72 15.60
CA SER A 151 6.06 12.76 14.81
C SER A 151 7.15 12.12 15.67
N GLY A 152 7.20 10.78 15.66
CA GLY A 152 8.15 9.96 16.40
C GLY A 152 7.94 9.88 17.90
N VAL A 153 6.83 10.42 18.44
CA VAL A 153 6.54 10.42 19.87
C VAL A 153 5.34 9.52 20.17
N SER A 154 5.59 8.44 20.91
CA SER A 154 4.55 7.57 21.42
C SER A 154 3.85 8.18 22.63
N LEU A 155 2.72 7.61 23.03
CA LEU A 155 1.88 8.02 24.13
C LEU A 155 1.77 6.88 25.16
N GLU A 156 1.63 7.23 26.44
CA GLU A 156 1.45 6.31 27.56
C GLU A 156 0.37 6.80 28.55
N GLU A 157 -0.12 5.91 29.42
CA GLU A 157 -1.11 6.25 30.44
C GLU A 157 -0.62 7.36 31.39
N ASP A 158 -1.47 8.35 31.67
CA ASP A 158 -1.14 9.42 32.63
C ASP A 158 -1.12 8.88 34.07
N PRO A 159 0.04 8.89 34.76
CA PRO A 159 0.17 8.39 36.14
C PRO A 159 -0.58 9.21 37.18
N ALA A 160 -0.88 10.48 36.87
CA ALA A 160 -1.54 11.36 37.79
C ALA A 160 -3.01 10.95 37.92
N ASN A 161 -3.56 10.40 36.84
CA ASN A 161 -4.90 9.87 36.77
C ASN A 161 -5.08 9.05 35.48
N ALA A 162 -5.22 7.74 35.61
CA ALA A 162 -5.49 6.80 34.51
C ALA A 162 -6.78 7.11 33.69
N TYR A 163 -7.63 8.02 34.17
CA TYR A 163 -8.78 8.53 33.41
C TYR A 163 -8.49 9.78 32.57
N ASN A 164 -7.25 10.26 32.53
CA ASN A 164 -6.85 11.38 31.67
C ASN A 164 -6.42 10.84 30.30
N ASP A 165 -6.39 11.73 29.29
CA ASP A 165 -5.75 11.40 28.02
C ASP A 165 -4.31 10.94 28.25
N TRP A 166 -3.91 9.96 27.44
CA TRP A 166 -2.55 9.47 27.38
C TRP A 166 -1.60 10.61 27.01
N ILE A 167 -0.46 10.61 27.68
CA ILE A 167 0.53 11.68 27.61
C ILE A 167 1.73 11.23 26.77
N PRO A 168 2.42 12.16 26.10
CA PRO A 168 3.64 11.84 25.36
C PRO A 168 4.69 11.17 26.24
N THR A 169 5.27 10.08 25.75
CA THR A 169 6.43 9.43 26.37
C THR A 169 7.67 10.29 26.18
N SER A 170 8.69 10.08 27.02
CA SER A 170 9.99 10.74 26.85
C SER A 170 10.80 10.17 25.68
N ASN A 171 10.58 8.89 25.39
CA ASN A 171 11.11 8.15 24.25
C ASN A 171 10.22 6.93 24.02
N PRO A 172 10.00 6.51 22.76
CA PRO A 172 9.31 5.26 22.51
C PRO A 172 10.05 4.06 23.10
N THR A 173 9.33 3.14 23.76
CA THR A 173 9.88 1.99 24.49
C THR A 173 9.37 0.61 24.01
N PRO A 174 9.27 0.36 22.69
CA PRO A 174 8.67 -0.88 22.21
C PRO A 174 9.44 -2.13 22.66
N GLY A 175 8.69 -3.12 23.12
CA GLY A 175 9.14 -4.38 23.70
C GLY A 175 9.65 -4.26 25.14
N SER A 176 9.43 -3.13 25.83
CA SER A 176 10.00 -2.89 27.15
C SER A 176 9.10 -2.07 28.07
N SER A 177 9.39 -2.07 29.37
CA SER A 177 8.61 -1.27 30.32
C SER A 177 8.74 0.21 30.01
N ASN A 178 7.61 0.90 29.97
CA ASN A 178 7.58 2.35 29.86
C ASN A 178 8.52 3.00 30.87
N SER A 179 9.17 4.08 30.43
CA SER A 179 10.04 4.89 31.29
C SER A 179 9.29 5.61 32.42
N GLY A 180 7.96 5.42 32.48
CA GLY A 180 7.07 5.86 33.54
C GLY A 180 6.46 7.20 33.16
N GLY A 181 5.24 7.15 32.62
CA GLY A 181 4.32 8.26 32.64
C GLY A 181 4.36 8.80 34.05
N GLY A 182 4.85 10.03 34.21
CA GLY A 182 5.45 10.39 35.49
C GLY A 182 5.66 11.85 35.75
N SER A 183 4.86 12.81 35.23
CA SER A 183 5.23 14.24 35.34
C SER A 183 6.69 14.47 34.90
N GLY A 184 7.12 13.69 33.91
CA GLY A 184 8.51 13.30 33.72
C GLY A 184 8.78 12.94 32.28
N GLY A 185 8.25 13.73 31.34
CA GLY A 185 9.05 14.03 30.16
C GLY A 185 10.46 14.45 30.61
N PRO A 186 11.48 14.41 29.73
CA PRO A 186 12.84 14.77 30.11
C PRO A 186 12.80 16.00 31.01
N THR A 187 13.38 15.90 32.21
CA THR A 187 13.31 17.03 33.13
C THR A 187 14.05 18.17 32.45
N TYR A 188 13.32 19.16 31.95
CA TYR A 188 13.92 20.35 31.38
C TYR A 188 14.40 21.22 32.54
N ALA A 189 15.69 21.49 32.57
CA ALA A 189 16.26 22.48 33.46
C ALA A 189 16.67 23.67 32.60
N GLN A 190 16.31 24.88 33.04
CA GLN A 190 16.81 26.08 32.41
C GLN A 190 18.35 26.08 32.46
N SER A 191 18.97 25.93 31.29
CA SER A 191 20.42 25.92 31.13
C SER A 191 20.87 27.22 30.49
N ASP A 192 21.94 27.79 31.04
CA ASP A 192 22.66 28.89 30.39
C ASP A 192 23.58 28.36 29.26
N VAL A 193 23.85 27.04 29.21
CA VAL A 193 24.52 26.37 28.08
C VAL A 193 23.48 25.88 27.10
N ILE A 194 23.55 26.35 25.86
CA ILE A 194 22.65 25.99 24.77
C ILE A 194 23.46 25.42 23.59
N ILE A 195 22.81 24.69 22.70
CA ILE A 195 23.35 24.32 21.39
C ILE A 195 23.28 25.57 20.50
N HIS A 196 24.35 25.87 19.78
CA HIS A 196 24.52 27.11 19.02
C HIS A 196 24.59 26.91 17.51
N GLU A 197 25.34 25.88 17.08
CA GLU A 197 25.57 25.55 15.68
C GLU A 197 25.89 24.05 15.57
N VAL A 198 25.46 23.39 14.50
CA VAL A 198 25.74 21.96 14.29
C VAL A 198 26.25 21.73 12.86
N MET A 199 27.28 20.90 12.71
CA MET A 199 27.73 20.32 11.44
C MET A 199 27.42 18.83 11.47
N ALA A 200 26.29 18.44 10.87
CA ALA A 200 25.85 17.05 10.82
C ALA A 200 26.38 16.29 9.59
N ASP A 201 26.68 16.98 8.49
CA ASP A 201 27.14 16.37 7.24
C ASP A 201 28.40 17.10 6.74
N PRO A 202 29.58 16.88 7.34
CA PRO A 202 30.80 17.53 6.90
C PRO A 202 31.23 17.04 5.51
N TRP A 203 31.54 17.97 4.61
CA TRP A 203 32.10 17.67 3.28
C TRP A 203 33.37 18.52 3.05
N PRO A 204 34.43 18.00 2.41
CA PRO A 204 34.55 16.73 1.67
C PRO A 204 35.07 15.54 2.49
N SER A 205 35.15 15.67 3.81
CA SER A 205 35.57 14.60 4.71
C SER A 205 34.41 13.65 5.06
N TYR A 206 34.70 12.59 5.82
CA TYR A 206 33.67 11.70 6.34
C TYR A 206 33.13 12.23 7.67
N ASP A 207 31.85 11.96 7.95
CA ASP A 207 31.15 12.30 9.18
C ASP A 207 31.93 11.95 10.46
N ASN A 208 32.56 10.77 10.48
CA ASN A 208 33.34 10.32 11.63
C ASN A 208 34.81 10.76 11.62
N ALA A 209 35.22 11.69 10.76
CA ALA A 209 36.59 12.16 10.74
C ALA A 209 36.97 12.89 12.05
N THR A 210 38.27 13.05 12.29
CA THR A 210 38.75 13.83 13.44
C THR A 210 38.52 15.32 13.22
N TRP A 211 38.27 16.07 14.29
CA TRP A 211 38.20 17.53 14.26
C TRP A 211 39.37 18.15 13.46
N PRO A 212 39.13 19.11 12.53
CA PRO A 212 37.84 19.77 12.24
C PRO A 212 37.03 19.14 11.10
N GLY A 213 37.42 17.97 10.58
CA GLY A 213 36.79 17.38 9.39
C GLY A 213 35.57 16.50 9.65
N GLY A 214 35.31 16.11 10.89
CA GLY A 214 34.12 15.31 11.23
C GLY A 214 32.96 16.17 11.72
N GLU A 215 31.88 15.50 12.08
CA GLU A 215 30.71 16.10 12.70
C GLU A 215 31.07 16.80 14.01
N TRP A 216 30.40 17.93 14.23
CA TRP A 216 30.58 18.70 15.45
C TRP A 216 29.34 19.48 15.84
N VAL A 217 29.26 19.78 17.13
CA VAL A 217 28.21 20.56 17.78
C VAL A 217 28.89 21.66 18.57
N GLU A 218 28.52 22.91 18.29
CA GLU A 218 28.93 24.04 19.08
C GLU A 218 27.91 24.33 20.18
N ILE A 219 28.41 24.55 21.40
CA ILE A 219 27.63 25.03 22.53
C ILE A 219 28.02 26.46 22.87
N TYR A 220 27.07 27.19 23.44
CA TYR A 220 27.24 28.58 23.84
C TYR A 220 26.78 28.82 25.28
N ASN A 221 27.58 29.54 26.06
CA ASN A 221 27.17 30.01 27.38
C ASN A 221 26.45 31.37 27.26
N ASN A 222 25.12 31.31 27.17
CA ASN A 222 24.23 32.46 27.16
C ASN A 222 24.05 33.11 28.54
N GLY A 223 24.65 32.54 29.58
CA GLY A 223 24.60 33.04 30.95
C GLY A 223 25.59 34.17 31.23
N THR A 224 25.66 34.53 32.52
CA THR A 224 26.57 35.58 33.03
C THR A 224 27.68 35.05 33.94
N THR A 225 27.73 33.73 34.17
CA THR A 225 28.73 33.07 35.00
C THR A 225 29.48 31.98 34.23
N THR A 226 30.74 31.73 34.59
CA THR A 226 31.51 30.60 34.06
C THR A 226 30.87 29.28 34.52
N ILE A 227 30.72 28.32 33.60
CA ILE A 227 30.09 27.01 33.83
C ILE A 227 31.13 25.91 33.67
N ASP A 228 31.07 24.90 34.54
CA ASP A 228 31.86 23.68 34.44
C ASP A 228 31.04 22.62 33.68
N LEU A 229 31.57 22.18 32.53
CA LEU A 229 30.94 21.22 31.62
C LEU A 229 31.16 19.76 32.04
N THR A 230 31.83 19.51 33.17
CA THR A 230 32.07 18.16 33.66
C THR A 230 30.76 17.39 33.85
N GLY A 231 30.61 16.27 33.13
CA GLY A 231 29.44 15.40 33.21
C GLY A 231 28.29 15.76 32.26
N TYR A 232 28.45 16.76 31.38
CA TYR A 232 27.50 17.06 30.32
C TYR A 232 27.69 16.09 29.13
N TRP A 233 26.63 15.86 28.36
CA TRP A 233 26.70 15.07 27.13
C TRP A 233 25.63 15.47 26.12
N LEU A 234 25.83 15.07 24.86
CA LEU A 234 24.84 15.15 23.80
C LEU A 234 24.28 13.75 23.51
N GLN A 235 23.01 13.68 23.14
CA GLN A 235 22.37 12.44 22.70
C GLN A 235 21.42 12.70 21.52
N ASP A 236 21.52 11.88 20.49
CA ASP A 236 20.60 11.89 19.34
C ASP A 236 19.31 11.09 19.64
N LEU A 237 18.37 11.07 18.69
CA LEU A 237 17.11 10.33 18.87
C LEU A 237 17.30 8.80 18.87
N ALA A 238 18.37 8.32 18.23
CA ALA A 238 18.73 6.89 18.21
C ALA A 238 19.41 6.42 19.52
N GLY A 239 19.67 7.35 20.46
CA GLY A 239 20.27 7.09 21.75
C GLY A 239 21.80 7.07 21.78
N ASN A 240 22.47 7.39 20.66
CA ASN A 240 23.93 7.55 20.61
C ASN A 240 24.35 8.75 21.46
N MET A 241 25.45 8.60 22.21
CA MET A 241 25.88 9.61 23.19
C MET A 241 27.28 10.14 22.89
N ILE A 242 27.45 11.47 22.97
CA ILE A 242 28.75 12.16 22.90
C ILE A 242 29.02 12.83 24.25
N GLN A 243 29.92 12.27 25.04
CA GLN A 243 30.29 12.79 26.36
C GLN A 243 31.23 13.99 26.25
N PHE A 244 31.05 15.00 27.10
CA PHE A 244 31.96 16.15 27.13
C PHE A 244 33.22 15.76 27.92
N ASP A 245 34.20 15.20 27.21
CA ASP A 245 35.44 14.67 27.76
C ASP A 245 36.67 15.07 26.91
N GLU A 246 37.86 14.57 27.27
CA GLU A 246 39.11 14.84 26.56
C GLU A 246 39.12 14.32 25.10
N ASN A 247 38.18 13.46 24.73
CA ASN A 247 38.09 12.89 23.38
C ASN A 247 37.20 13.72 22.46
N HIS A 248 36.11 14.30 22.99
CA HIS A 248 35.11 14.98 22.16
C HIS A 248 35.10 16.51 22.34
N LEU A 249 35.38 17.03 23.55
CA LEU A 249 35.43 18.48 23.78
C LEU A 249 36.76 19.04 23.26
N VAL A 250 36.71 19.82 22.17
CA VAL A 250 37.90 20.36 21.52
C VAL A 250 38.70 21.22 22.51
N GLY A 251 39.98 20.88 22.69
CA GLY A 251 40.88 21.56 23.61
C GLY A 251 40.76 21.15 25.10
N ALA A 252 39.93 20.15 25.43
CA ALA A 252 39.88 19.58 26.78
C ALA A 252 41.09 18.70 27.09
N SER A 253 41.44 18.60 28.38
CA SER A 253 42.50 17.74 28.90
C SER A 253 42.20 17.37 30.36
N SER A 254 43.06 16.54 30.96
CA SER A 254 42.96 16.19 32.39
C SER A 254 43.03 17.38 33.37
N ASP A 255 43.37 18.58 32.91
CA ASP A 255 43.21 19.81 33.68
C ASP A 255 41.74 20.26 33.69
N THR A 256 41.11 20.22 34.86
CA THR A 256 39.71 20.65 35.08
C THR A 256 39.45 22.09 34.64
N GLY A 257 40.48 22.95 34.56
CA GLY A 257 40.34 24.31 34.03
C GLY A 257 39.94 24.34 32.55
N THR A 258 40.23 23.27 31.80
CA THR A 258 39.86 23.15 30.38
C THR A 258 38.40 22.75 30.18
N MET A 259 37.67 22.31 31.21
CA MET A 259 36.23 22.00 31.15
C MET A 259 35.32 23.22 31.38
N LEU A 260 35.90 24.41 31.56
CA LEU A 260 35.16 25.63 31.84
C LEU A 260 34.75 26.37 30.56
N ILE A 261 33.51 26.87 30.51
CA ILE A 261 33.02 27.80 29.49
C ILE A 261 32.65 29.14 30.15
N ASN A 262 33.32 30.23 29.77
CA ASN A 262 33.08 31.56 30.31
C ASN A 262 31.78 32.17 29.76
N PRO A 263 31.24 33.22 30.39
CA PRO A 263 30.06 33.92 29.87
C PRO A 263 30.31 34.41 28.45
N GLN A 264 29.33 34.18 27.56
CA GLN A 264 29.38 34.57 26.15
C GLN A 264 30.52 33.89 25.35
N GLU A 265 31.05 32.76 25.84
CA GLU A 265 32.02 31.93 25.15
C GLU A 265 31.31 30.76 24.47
N THR A 266 31.83 30.33 23.31
CA THR A 266 31.44 29.08 22.64
C THR A 266 32.50 28.00 22.84
N ARG A 267 32.09 26.73 22.73
CA ARG A 267 32.97 25.56 22.79
C ARG A 267 32.47 24.51 21.79
N VAL A 268 33.39 23.80 21.15
CA VAL A 268 33.04 22.79 20.14
C VAL A 268 33.21 21.37 20.68
N ILE A 269 32.20 20.53 20.42
CA ILE A 269 32.18 19.10 20.69
C ILE A 269 32.20 18.37 19.35
N SER A 270 33.17 17.48 19.15
CA SER A 270 33.38 16.75 17.90
C SER A 270 33.22 15.25 18.13
N VAL A 271 32.68 14.53 17.13
CA VAL A 271 32.59 13.05 17.17
C VAL A 271 33.99 12.42 17.20
N ASN A 272 34.95 13.02 16.51
CA ASN A 272 36.39 12.77 16.63
C ASN A 272 36.80 11.28 16.44
N SER A 273 36.21 10.62 15.43
CA SER A 273 36.49 9.21 15.11
C SER A 273 36.21 8.21 16.23
N SER A 274 35.27 8.53 17.12
CA SER A 274 34.81 7.64 18.19
C SER A 274 34.00 6.44 17.70
N THR A 275 33.42 6.53 16.49
CA THR A 275 32.55 5.52 15.87
C THR A 275 32.97 5.23 14.42
N ASN A 276 32.50 4.10 13.87
CA ASN A 276 32.77 3.70 12.47
C ASN A 276 31.97 4.52 11.43
N SER A 277 30.96 5.27 11.88
CA SER A 277 30.07 6.15 11.10
C SER A 277 29.82 7.45 11.86
N GLY A 278 29.17 8.44 11.23
CA GLY A 278 28.64 9.62 11.93
C GLY A 278 27.73 9.26 13.10
N VAL A 279 27.56 10.22 14.02
CA VAL A 279 26.64 10.16 15.17
C VAL A 279 25.41 11.03 14.93
N LEU A 280 25.53 12.11 14.15
CA LEU A 280 24.43 13.01 13.85
C LEU A 280 23.78 12.60 12.53
N ASN A 281 22.45 12.51 12.46
CA ASN A 281 21.80 12.15 11.20
C ASN A 281 21.80 13.31 10.18
N ASN A 282 22.24 13.04 8.94
CA ASN A 282 22.19 13.98 7.81
C ASN A 282 20.74 14.23 7.34
N GLY A 283 19.80 13.34 7.68
CA GLY A 283 18.36 13.50 7.47
C GLY A 283 17.66 14.20 8.64
N GLN A 284 16.47 13.71 9.01
CA GLN A 284 15.74 14.22 10.16
C GLN A 284 16.41 13.77 11.47
N GLU A 285 16.58 14.71 12.41
CA GLU A 285 17.23 14.45 13.70
C GLU A 285 16.64 15.30 14.82
N THR A 286 16.75 14.77 16.03
CA THR A 286 16.57 15.50 17.30
C THR A 286 17.80 15.31 18.18
N LEU A 287 18.49 16.39 18.49
CA LEU A 287 19.69 16.38 19.31
C LEU A 287 19.43 17.06 20.66
N ARG A 288 19.75 16.36 21.75
CA ARG A 288 19.52 16.80 23.13
C ARG A 288 20.83 17.06 23.86
N LEU A 289 20.92 18.20 24.54
CA LEU A 289 21.98 18.53 25.48
C LEU A 289 21.55 18.16 26.90
N TYR A 290 22.30 17.25 27.53
CA TYR A 290 22.09 16.84 28.91
C TYR A 290 23.09 17.52 29.86
N LEU A 291 22.56 18.01 30.98
CA LEU A 291 23.34 18.57 32.08
C LEU A 291 23.91 17.45 32.96
N ALA A 292 24.88 17.78 33.81
CA ALA A 292 25.53 16.82 34.72
C ALA A 292 24.60 16.08 35.71
N ASN A 293 23.38 16.58 35.92
CA ASN A 293 22.36 15.94 36.76
C ASN A 293 21.37 15.05 35.96
N GLY A 294 21.55 14.93 34.65
CA GLY A 294 20.68 14.18 33.73
C GLY A 294 19.40 14.88 33.29
N SER A 295 19.21 16.16 33.65
CA SER A 295 18.16 17.00 33.05
C SER A 295 18.56 17.46 31.64
N ILE A 296 17.58 17.67 30.76
CA ILE A 296 17.81 18.28 29.44
C ILE A 296 17.95 19.79 29.62
N GLY A 297 19.07 20.32 29.17
CA GLY A 297 19.37 21.75 29.16
C GLY A 297 18.91 22.45 27.89
N ASP A 298 18.96 21.75 26.75
CA ASP A 298 18.56 22.27 25.44
C ASP A 298 18.22 21.12 24.46
N GLU A 299 17.40 21.40 23.46
CA GLU A 299 16.97 20.44 22.42
C GLU A 299 16.83 21.16 21.07
N VAL A 300 17.33 20.53 20.01
CA VAL A 300 17.32 21.07 18.66
C VAL A 300 16.86 20.01 17.66
N MET A 301 16.23 20.44 16.57
CA MET A 301 15.68 19.54 15.56
C MET A 301 15.92 20.08 14.16
N TRP A 302 16.22 19.21 13.20
CA TRP A 302 16.32 19.53 11.77
C TRP A 302 15.75 18.40 10.90
N SER A 303 15.37 18.72 9.66
CA SER A 303 14.75 17.76 8.73
C SER A 303 15.75 17.14 7.77
N SER A 304 16.82 17.88 7.45
CA SER A 304 17.91 17.45 6.57
C SER A 304 19.09 18.41 6.73
N ASN A 305 20.29 17.95 6.39
CA ASN A 305 21.48 18.78 6.27
C ASN A 305 22.03 18.77 4.84
N GLN A 306 22.55 19.90 4.35
CA GLN A 306 23.30 19.94 3.08
C GLN A 306 24.78 19.61 3.35
N PRO A 307 25.44 18.79 2.50
CA PRO A 307 26.84 18.46 2.69
C PRO A 307 27.73 19.71 2.79
N GLY A 308 28.47 19.82 3.88
CA GLY A 308 29.37 20.93 4.22
C GLY A 308 28.70 22.15 4.84
N PHE A 309 27.36 22.20 4.93
CA PHE A 309 26.65 23.30 5.57
C PHE A 309 26.43 22.96 7.05
N SER A 310 26.62 23.97 7.91
CA SER A 310 26.16 23.91 9.29
C SER A 310 24.71 24.40 9.38
N ILE A 311 24.06 24.08 10.50
CA ILE A 311 22.71 24.51 10.83
C ILE A 311 22.70 25.32 12.13
N GLU A 312 21.75 26.24 12.22
CA GLU A 312 21.52 27.13 13.36
C GLU A 312 20.03 27.31 13.66
N ALA A 313 19.75 27.87 14.85
CA ALA A 313 18.39 28.14 15.29
C ALA A 313 17.63 29.12 14.36
N ASN A 314 16.39 28.75 14.03
CA ASN A 314 15.46 29.62 13.33
C ASN A 314 14.91 30.70 14.28
N PRO A 315 15.02 32.01 13.97
CA PRO A 315 14.51 33.10 14.82
C PRO A 315 13.00 33.07 15.03
N SER A 316 12.27 32.45 14.11
CA SER A 316 10.83 32.24 14.21
C SER A 316 10.46 31.01 15.05
N GLY A 317 11.44 30.27 15.56
CA GLY A 317 11.27 28.99 16.23
C GLY A 317 11.03 27.84 15.24
N GLY A 318 10.97 26.62 15.76
CA GLY A 318 10.79 25.40 14.96
C GLY A 318 12.10 24.77 14.49
N MET A 319 12.06 24.09 13.34
CA MET A 319 13.20 23.37 12.77
C MET A 319 14.37 24.32 12.50
N TRP A 320 15.58 23.84 12.77
CA TRP A 320 16.82 24.54 12.49
C TRP A 320 17.02 24.68 10.97
N GLN A 321 17.69 25.75 10.57
CA GLN A 321 17.92 26.14 9.19
C GLN A 321 19.42 26.17 8.89
N TYR A 322 19.81 26.12 7.61
CA TYR A 322 21.22 26.29 7.23
C TYR A 322 21.77 27.63 7.70
N SER A 323 22.95 27.60 8.31
CA SER A 323 23.76 28.77 8.58
C SER A 323 24.22 29.39 7.26
N THR A 324 24.49 30.70 7.27
CA THR A 324 25.09 31.37 6.11
C THR A 324 26.49 30.82 5.78
N TYR A 325 27.23 30.35 6.78
CA TYR A 325 28.42 29.51 6.62
C TYR A 325 28.85 29.02 8.01
N PRO A 326 29.60 27.91 8.12
CA PRO A 326 30.11 27.40 9.38
C PRO A 326 30.96 28.43 10.14
N THR A 327 30.67 28.61 11.43
CA THR A 327 31.36 29.56 12.32
C THR A 327 31.92 28.92 13.59
N PRO A 328 32.69 27.81 13.48
CA PRO A 328 33.19 27.12 14.66
C PRO A 328 34.05 28.02 15.55
N ASN A 329 33.72 28.03 16.83
CA ASN A 329 34.31 28.78 17.92
C ASN A 329 34.21 30.32 17.72
N ALA A 330 33.15 30.77 17.06
CA ALA A 330 32.86 32.17 16.76
C ALA A 330 31.36 32.47 16.91
N THR A 331 30.96 33.71 16.66
CA THR A 331 29.52 34.06 16.58
C THR A 331 28.99 33.67 15.21
N ASN A 332 27.78 33.09 15.17
CA ASN A 332 27.06 32.79 13.94
C ASN A 332 27.05 33.97 12.96
N ALA A 333 27.15 33.63 11.68
CA ALA A 333 27.10 34.59 10.60
C ALA A 333 25.75 35.32 10.55
N VAL A 334 25.73 36.50 9.94
CA VAL A 334 24.46 37.19 9.63
C VAL A 334 23.66 36.31 8.67
N LYS A 335 22.35 36.16 8.94
CA LYS A 335 21.45 35.33 8.13
C LYS A 335 21.39 35.83 6.71
N LEU A 336 21.29 34.91 5.75
CA LEU A 336 21.26 35.23 4.32
C LEU A 336 20.16 36.27 3.98
N THR A 337 19.00 36.18 4.61
CA THR A 337 17.86 37.10 4.44
C THR A 337 18.09 38.50 5.01
N ASP A 338 19.06 38.67 5.90
CA ASP A 338 19.39 39.95 6.55
C ASP A 338 20.58 40.65 5.88
N ILE A 339 21.27 39.96 4.96
CA ILE A 339 22.35 40.56 4.17
C ILE A 339 21.74 41.56 3.19
N THR A 340 22.35 42.73 3.06
CA THR A 340 21.96 43.75 2.07
C THR A 340 23.18 44.21 1.31
N ALA A 341 22.99 44.55 0.03
CA ALA A 341 24.07 45.13 -0.76
C ALA A 341 24.55 46.44 -0.12
N SER A 342 25.85 46.57 0.06
CA SER A 342 26.51 47.72 0.67
C SER A 342 27.75 48.09 -0.13
N GLY A 343 27.87 49.37 -0.52
CA GLY A 343 29.00 49.86 -1.30
C GLY A 343 28.78 49.83 -2.82
N ASP A 344 29.85 50.12 -3.54
CA ASP A 344 29.82 50.36 -5.00
C ASP A 344 30.12 49.12 -5.84
N VAL A 345 30.69 48.06 -5.24
CA VAL A 345 31.11 46.83 -5.93
C VAL A 345 30.15 45.69 -5.57
N GLN A 346 29.63 45.00 -6.57
CA GLN A 346 28.65 43.91 -6.42
C GLN A 346 28.95 42.76 -7.38
N LEU A 347 28.45 41.57 -7.07
CA LEU A 347 28.38 40.42 -7.97
C LEU A 347 27.45 40.74 -9.15
N SER A 348 27.90 40.43 -10.36
CA SER A 348 27.12 40.60 -11.59
C SER A 348 26.78 39.28 -12.29
N GLU A 349 27.71 38.33 -12.32
CA GLU A 349 27.54 37.05 -13.01
C GLU A 349 28.35 35.95 -12.29
N ILE A 350 27.81 34.72 -12.22
CA ILE A 350 28.46 33.56 -11.58
C ILE A 350 28.49 32.43 -12.60
N PHE A 351 29.63 31.77 -12.80
CA PHE A 351 29.75 30.61 -13.69
C PHE A 351 30.12 29.37 -12.87
N PRO A 352 29.13 28.71 -12.25
CA PRO A 352 29.36 27.73 -11.20
C PRO A 352 29.81 26.37 -11.70
N VAL A 353 29.43 25.96 -12.91
CA VAL A 353 29.73 24.63 -13.45
C VAL A 353 30.43 24.76 -14.80
N SER A 354 31.64 24.23 -14.94
CA SER A 354 32.40 24.25 -16.19
C SER A 354 32.57 22.83 -16.77
N THR A 355 32.79 22.74 -18.09
CA THR A 355 33.32 21.51 -18.71
C THR A 355 34.84 21.36 -18.58
N MET A 356 35.53 22.40 -18.11
CA MET A 356 36.98 22.47 -17.93
C MET A 356 37.33 22.90 -16.50
N ASP A 357 36.73 22.26 -15.50
CA ASP A 357 36.94 22.54 -14.06
C ASP A 357 38.41 22.72 -13.68
N GLY A 358 38.66 23.73 -12.84
CA GLY A 358 40.00 24.11 -12.37
C GLY A 358 40.88 24.82 -13.41
N SER A 359 40.39 25.06 -14.63
CA SER A 359 41.08 25.89 -15.63
C SER A 359 40.90 27.39 -15.33
N SER A 360 41.75 28.24 -15.89
CA SER A 360 41.60 29.71 -15.78
C SER A 360 40.33 30.18 -16.49
N ALA A 361 39.76 31.29 -16.02
CA ALA A 361 38.66 31.95 -16.73
C ALA A 361 39.09 32.34 -18.17
N PRO A 362 38.18 32.37 -19.16
CA PRO A 362 36.73 32.16 -19.03
C PRO A 362 36.30 30.69 -19.09
N ASP A 363 37.25 29.79 -19.32
CA ASP A 363 36.98 28.39 -19.61
C ASP A 363 36.71 27.57 -18.34
N GLY A 364 37.29 27.92 -17.20
CA GLY A 364 36.93 27.34 -15.89
C GLY A 364 35.89 28.15 -15.13
N GLU A 365 35.65 27.80 -13.87
CA GLU A 365 34.71 28.48 -12.96
C GLU A 365 35.16 29.91 -12.61
N TRP A 366 34.21 30.84 -12.55
CA TRP A 366 34.50 32.22 -12.17
C TRP A 366 33.30 32.95 -11.57
N VAL A 367 33.61 34.03 -10.87
CA VAL A 367 32.65 35.01 -10.36
C VAL A 367 33.02 36.38 -10.89
N GLU A 368 32.04 37.13 -11.40
CA GLU A 368 32.22 38.49 -11.88
C GLU A 368 31.75 39.53 -10.86
N PHE A 369 32.60 40.55 -10.66
CA PHE A 369 32.29 41.77 -9.95
C PHE A 369 32.11 42.94 -10.92
N TYR A 370 31.14 43.80 -10.61
CA TYR A 370 30.90 45.08 -11.27
C TYR A 370 31.00 46.24 -10.27
N ASN A 371 31.76 47.27 -10.62
CA ASN A 371 31.83 48.52 -9.85
C ASN A 371 30.81 49.54 -10.39
N ALA A 372 29.64 49.62 -9.74
CA ALA A 372 28.58 50.57 -10.03
C ALA A 372 28.87 52.00 -9.52
N GLY A 373 29.97 52.18 -8.78
CA GLY A 373 30.39 53.44 -8.20
C GLY A 373 31.00 54.44 -9.17
N SER A 374 31.50 55.53 -8.61
CA SER A 374 32.17 56.60 -9.36
C SER A 374 33.69 56.65 -9.17
N THR A 375 34.23 55.78 -8.33
CA THR A 375 35.67 55.71 -8.01
C THR A 375 36.19 54.29 -8.11
N SER A 376 37.47 54.13 -8.48
CA SER A 376 38.12 52.82 -8.49
C SER A 376 38.26 52.25 -7.08
N VAL A 377 38.05 50.94 -6.93
CA VAL A 377 38.15 50.19 -5.68
C VAL A 377 39.29 49.18 -5.77
N ASP A 378 40.07 49.03 -4.70
CA ASP A 378 41.08 47.97 -4.59
C ASP A 378 40.46 46.76 -3.90
N LEU A 379 40.41 45.63 -4.60
CA LEU A 379 39.87 44.36 -4.10
C LEU A 379 40.90 43.56 -3.30
N ASN A 380 42.15 44.01 -3.20
CA ASN A 380 43.20 43.29 -2.48
C ASN A 380 42.81 43.06 -1.01
N GLY A 381 42.70 41.79 -0.62
CA GLY A 381 42.31 41.38 0.74
C GLY A 381 40.80 41.24 0.95
N TRP A 382 39.97 41.51 -0.06
CA TRP A 382 38.57 41.08 -0.06
C TRP A 382 38.50 39.55 -0.09
N SER A 383 37.34 38.98 0.23
CA SER A 383 37.12 37.53 0.14
C SER A 383 35.70 37.17 -0.28
N ILE A 384 35.56 36.00 -0.90
CA ILE A 384 34.29 35.30 -1.08
C ILE A 384 34.30 34.14 -0.10
N ILE A 385 33.24 34.01 0.70
CA ILE A 385 32.98 32.81 1.51
C ILE A 385 31.72 32.14 0.99
N ASP A 386 31.77 30.84 0.73
CA ASP A 386 30.62 30.07 0.28
C ASP A 386 29.81 29.51 1.48
N GLY A 387 28.67 28.87 1.20
CA GLY A 387 27.80 28.31 2.24
C GLY A 387 28.43 27.17 3.05
N MET A 388 29.51 26.58 2.55
CA MET A 388 30.29 25.55 3.22
C MET A 388 31.44 26.13 4.07
N GLY A 389 31.66 27.44 4.00
CA GLY A 389 32.72 28.14 4.72
C GLY A 389 34.07 28.17 3.99
N ASN A 390 34.14 27.75 2.72
CA ASN A 390 35.36 27.86 1.92
C ASN A 390 35.63 29.33 1.60
N VAL A 391 36.84 29.80 1.90
CA VAL A 391 37.22 31.20 1.70
C VAL A 391 38.18 31.33 0.52
N THR A 392 37.75 32.08 -0.50
CA THR A 392 38.60 32.53 -1.60
C THR A 392 38.98 33.99 -1.40
N TYR A 393 40.27 34.25 -1.15
CA TYR A 393 40.79 35.61 -1.01
C TYR A 393 41.07 36.24 -2.39
N LEU A 394 40.73 37.52 -2.52
CA LEU A 394 40.95 38.31 -3.73
C LEU A 394 42.36 38.92 -3.68
N ASP A 395 43.22 38.42 -4.55
CA ASP A 395 44.62 38.84 -4.69
C ASP A 395 45.09 38.73 -6.16
N PRO A 396 46.30 39.19 -6.52
CA PRO A 396 46.81 39.12 -7.88
C PRO A 396 46.84 37.73 -8.54
N GLY A 397 46.72 36.65 -7.77
CA GLY A 397 46.70 35.26 -8.25
C GLY A 397 45.30 34.69 -8.46
N THR A 398 44.25 35.28 -7.87
CA THR A 398 42.85 34.84 -8.04
C THR A 398 42.04 35.77 -8.94
N ILE A 399 42.49 37.01 -9.13
CA ILE A 399 41.87 37.97 -10.05
C ILE A 399 42.50 37.87 -11.43
N VAL A 400 41.66 37.70 -12.46
CA VAL A 400 42.10 37.66 -13.86
C VAL A 400 42.77 38.98 -14.25
N VAL A 401 44.01 38.89 -14.72
CA VAL A 401 44.81 40.06 -15.09
C VAL A 401 44.22 40.77 -16.31
N ASN A 402 43.91 42.06 -16.15
CA ASN A 402 43.48 42.91 -17.25
C ASN A 402 44.47 44.06 -17.46
N SER A 403 45.03 44.17 -18.66
CA SER A 403 46.03 45.19 -19.01
C SER A 403 45.59 46.65 -18.85
N SER A 404 44.29 46.94 -18.76
CA SER A 404 43.76 48.30 -18.65
C SER A 404 43.61 48.81 -17.21
N GLN A 405 43.62 47.95 -16.20
CA GLN A 405 43.47 48.34 -14.79
C GLN A 405 44.49 47.60 -13.91
N GLY A 406 44.79 48.14 -12.72
CA GLY A 406 45.75 47.52 -11.79
C GLY A 406 45.35 46.10 -11.39
N SER A 407 46.31 45.31 -10.87
CA SER A 407 46.15 43.88 -10.59
C SER A 407 44.87 43.53 -9.83
N THR A 408 44.59 44.24 -8.74
CA THR A 408 43.40 44.05 -7.87
C THR A 408 42.43 45.24 -7.96
N MET A 409 42.73 46.23 -8.80
CA MET A 409 41.89 47.42 -8.95
C MET A 409 40.71 47.12 -9.87
N ILE A 410 39.51 47.56 -9.48
CA ILE A 410 38.32 47.65 -10.32
C ILE A 410 37.95 49.11 -10.52
N ASP A 411 38.12 49.63 -11.73
CA ASP A 411 37.79 51.02 -12.08
C ASP A 411 36.26 51.24 -12.09
N ALA A 412 35.84 52.50 -11.96
CA ALA A 412 34.42 52.87 -11.95
C ALA A 412 33.74 52.50 -13.28
N GLY A 413 32.62 51.76 -13.22
CA GLY A 413 31.89 51.26 -14.38
C GLY A 413 32.51 50.03 -15.06
N GLU A 414 33.59 49.49 -14.51
CA GLU A 414 34.30 48.33 -15.06
C GLU A 414 33.99 47.03 -14.29
N ARG A 415 34.46 45.91 -14.84
CA ARG A 415 34.26 44.54 -14.32
C ARG A 415 35.58 43.84 -14.00
N ARG A 416 35.51 42.85 -13.09
CA ARG A 416 36.62 41.95 -12.72
C ARG A 416 36.13 40.53 -12.54
N LEU A 417 36.88 39.57 -13.07
CA LEU A 417 36.66 38.15 -12.87
C LEU A 417 37.58 37.64 -11.76
N VAL A 418 37.00 36.84 -10.86
CA VAL A 418 37.71 36.02 -9.88
C VAL A 418 37.61 34.57 -10.36
N GLU A 419 38.76 33.93 -10.60
CA GLU A 419 38.82 32.55 -11.10
C GLU A 419 39.00 31.54 -9.96
N PHE A 420 38.34 30.39 -10.09
CA PHE A 420 38.36 29.30 -9.11
C PHE A 420 39.22 28.15 -9.66
N THR A 421 40.54 28.36 -9.73
CA THR A 421 41.51 27.38 -10.29
C THR A 421 42.12 26.45 -9.23
N GLY A 422 41.70 26.56 -7.96
CA GLY A 422 42.30 25.92 -6.80
C GLY A 422 41.48 24.75 -6.24
N GLU A 423 41.66 24.47 -4.94
CA GLU A 423 40.83 23.49 -4.21
C GLU A 423 39.44 24.05 -3.88
N THR A 424 39.27 25.38 -3.85
CA THR A 424 37.97 26.03 -3.74
C THR A 424 37.30 26.06 -5.10
N ARG A 425 36.14 25.40 -5.20
CA ARG A 425 35.30 25.36 -6.41
C ARG A 425 33.95 25.98 -6.11
N LEU A 426 33.28 26.44 -7.15
CA LEU A 426 31.86 26.72 -7.08
C LEU A 426 31.12 25.38 -7.00
N TRP A 427 30.05 25.30 -6.21
CA TRP A 427 29.32 24.04 -6.00
C TRP A 427 28.12 24.02 -6.92
N ASP A 428 27.67 22.85 -7.40
CA ASP A 428 26.80 22.85 -8.58
C ASP A 428 25.30 22.94 -8.25
N ASN A 429 24.87 22.38 -7.11
CA ASN A 429 23.44 22.12 -6.85
C ASN A 429 22.77 23.15 -5.93
N HIS A 430 23.42 23.57 -4.85
CA HIS A 430 22.89 24.55 -3.89
C HIS A 430 24.04 25.25 -3.17
N ASN A 431 24.21 26.55 -3.38
CA ASN A 431 25.23 27.32 -2.68
C ASN A 431 24.88 28.81 -2.66
N HIS A 432 25.50 29.53 -1.74
CA HIS A 432 25.51 30.98 -1.75
C HIS A 432 26.91 31.51 -1.48
N LEU A 433 27.23 32.63 -2.12
CA LEU A 433 28.50 33.33 -2.03
C LEU A 433 28.28 34.63 -1.27
N VAL A 434 29.02 34.84 -0.20
CA VAL A 434 29.03 36.08 0.57
C VAL A 434 30.34 36.81 0.33
N VAL A 435 30.24 38.05 -0.14
CA VAL A 435 31.39 38.91 -0.44
C VAL A 435 31.71 39.75 0.79
N ARG A 436 32.99 39.75 1.20
CA ARG A 436 33.49 40.58 2.29
C ARG A 436 34.62 41.49 1.82
N ASP A 437 34.60 42.74 2.27
CA ASP A 437 35.70 43.67 2.03
C ASP A 437 36.95 43.30 2.85
N ALA A 438 38.04 44.06 2.68
CA ALA A 438 39.30 43.85 3.38
C ALA A 438 39.22 44.03 4.92
N SER A 439 38.12 44.58 5.45
CA SER A 439 37.84 44.68 6.89
C SER A 439 37.01 43.52 7.44
N GLY A 440 36.47 42.67 6.55
CA GLY A 440 35.54 41.58 6.89
C GLY A 440 34.07 42.00 6.86
N THR A 441 33.74 43.22 6.41
CA THR A 441 32.35 43.69 6.30
C THR A 441 31.70 43.07 5.07
N ILE A 442 30.47 42.54 5.20
CA ILE A 442 29.71 41.98 4.07
C ILE A 442 29.28 43.11 3.11
N VAL A 443 29.54 42.90 1.82
CA VAL A 443 29.32 43.87 0.74
C VAL A 443 28.16 43.44 -0.16
N ASP A 444 28.07 42.14 -0.49
CA ASP A 444 27.05 41.60 -1.38
C ASP A 444 26.92 40.07 -1.19
N MET A 445 25.87 39.49 -1.75
CA MET A 445 25.68 38.05 -1.80
C MET A 445 25.05 37.57 -3.12
N GLY A 446 25.27 36.30 -3.46
CA GLY A 446 24.55 35.59 -4.51
C GLY A 446 24.17 34.20 -4.05
N LEU A 447 22.95 33.73 -4.35
CA LEU A 447 22.43 32.41 -3.97
C LEU A 447 22.04 31.70 -5.26
N TYR A 448 22.27 30.39 -5.36
CA TYR A 448 21.68 29.54 -6.39
C TYR A 448 21.36 28.18 -5.80
N SER A 449 20.26 27.58 -6.26
CA SER A 449 19.67 26.36 -5.67
C SER A 449 19.40 25.27 -6.70
N THR A 450 19.92 25.42 -7.92
CA THR A 450 19.68 24.48 -9.02
C THR A 450 20.92 24.39 -9.88
N ASN A 451 21.29 23.16 -10.25
CA ASN A 451 22.31 22.89 -11.24
C ASN A 451 21.69 22.92 -12.63
N TYR A 452 22.04 23.94 -13.42
CA TYR A 452 21.57 24.09 -14.80
C TYR A 452 22.45 23.38 -15.83
N GLY A 453 23.38 22.54 -15.37
CA GLY A 453 24.36 21.85 -16.20
C GLY A 453 25.60 22.70 -16.48
N PRO A 454 26.60 22.09 -17.15
CA PRO A 454 27.88 22.74 -17.37
C PRO A 454 27.79 23.85 -18.43
N ASN A 455 28.66 24.84 -18.27
CA ASN A 455 28.77 26.02 -19.12
C ASN A 455 27.55 26.97 -19.12
N VAL A 456 26.81 27.00 -18.00
CA VAL A 456 25.71 27.95 -17.78
C VAL A 456 26.14 28.96 -16.73
N SER A 457 26.18 30.24 -17.08
CA SER A 457 26.34 31.30 -16.08
C SER A 457 24.99 31.71 -15.51
N LEU A 458 25.00 32.25 -14.31
CA LEU A 458 23.86 32.71 -13.55
C LEU A 458 23.96 34.22 -13.37
N ILE A 459 22.81 34.88 -13.42
CA ILE A 459 22.63 36.30 -13.13
C ILE A 459 21.62 36.48 -12.01
N ARG A 460 21.69 37.63 -11.34
CA ARG A 460 20.83 37.93 -10.19
C ARG A 460 19.35 37.84 -10.55
N GLY A 461 18.56 37.24 -9.65
CA GLY A 461 17.11 37.21 -9.73
C GLY A 461 16.47 38.61 -9.61
N GLN A 462 15.14 38.66 -9.69
CA GLN A 462 14.41 39.94 -9.73
C GLN A 462 14.45 40.65 -8.36
N GLN A 463 14.28 39.90 -7.27
CA GLN A 463 14.51 40.39 -5.91
C GLN A 463 15.92 40.03 -5.45
N TYR A 464 16.44 40.81 -4.51
CA TYR A 464 17.82 40.65 -4.03
C TYR A 464 18.10 39.27 -3.40
N TYR A 465 17.08 38.66 -2.78
CA TYR A 465 17.17 37.36 -2.11
C TYR A 465 16.72 36.19 -2.98
N ASP A 466 16.33 36.45 -4.24
CA ASP A 466 15.98 35.37 -5.16
C ASP A 466 17.26 34.61 -5.54
N PRO A 467 17.22 33.27 -5.61
CA PRO A 467 18.19 32.47 -6.32
C PRO A 467 18.47 33.04 -7.71
N TRP A 468 19.74 33.00 -8.09
CA TRP A 468 20.23 33.45 -9.36
C TRP A 468 19.79 32.48 -10.45
N THR A 469 19.43 33.05 -11.60
CA THR A 469 18.82 32.34 -12.71
C THR A 469 19.78 32.29 -13.91
N PRO A 470 19.65 31.32 -14.82
CA PRO A 470 20.49 31.22 -16.00
C PRO A 470 20.53 32.52 -16.80
N SER A 471 21.74 32.93 -17.19
CA SER A 471 21.91 33.97 -18.20
C SER A 471 21.63 33.39 -19.59
N ILE A 472 21.31 34.27 -20.55
CA ILE A 472 21.14 33.88 -21.97
C ILE A 472 22.44 33.28 -22.53
N SER A 473 23.58 33.84 -22.14
CA SER A 473 24.90 33.37 -22.54
C SER A 473 25.96 33.95 -21.60
N PRO A 474 27.00 33.17 -21.23
CA PRO A 474 28.11 33.67 -20.42
C PRO A 474 28.78 34.92 -21.00
N SER A 475 28.94 35.97 -20.19
CA SER A 475 29.50 37.27 -20.60
C SER A 475 30.75 37.70 -19.82
N PRO A 476 31.81 36.86 -19.73
CA PRO A 476 32.97 37.15 -18.90
C PRO A 476 33.67 38.47 -19.25
N GLY A 477 33.67 39.41 -18.31
CA GLY A 477 34.26 40.74 -18.44
C GLY A 477 33.43 41.71 -19.27
N GLN A 478 32.18 41.39 -19.62
CA GLN A 478 31.29 42.20 -20.45
C GLN A 478 29.93 42.37 -19.75
N PRO A 479 29.14 43.41 -20.11
CA PRO A 479 27.76 43.50 -19.63
C PRO A 479 26.92 42.29 -20.03
N GLU A 480 26.04 41.89 -19.12
CA GLU A 480 25.18 40.72 -19.26
C GLU A 480 24.18 40.97 -20.41
N PRO A 481 23.90 39.98 -21.27
CA PRO A 481 22.92 40.15 -22.34
C PRO A 481 21.55 40.42 -21.73
N THR A 482 20.96 41.57 -22.01
CA THR A 482 19.56 41.83 -21.68
C THR A 482 18.69 41.16 -22.75
N PRO A 483 17.69 40.34 -22.36
CA PRO A 483 16.71 39.83 -23.32
C PRO A 483 16.09 41.02 -24.04
N THR A 484 16.03 40.98 -25.37
CA THR A 484 15.21 41.95 -26.09
C THR A 484 13.75 41.59 -25.77
N PRO A 485 12.95 42.47 -25.15
CA PRO A 485 11.58 42.13 -24.80
C PRO A 485 10.79 41.73 -26.05
N THR A 486 10.40 40.47 -26.12
CA THR A 486 9.57 39.92 -27.20
C THR A 486 8.11 39.85 -26.75
N THR A 487 7.20 39.96 -27.72
CA THR A 487 5.75 39.81 -27.51
C THR A 487 5.20 38.84 -28.54
N GLY A 488 4.22 38.02 -28.16
CA GLY A 488 3.57 37.07 -29.05
C GLY A 488 2.25 36.57 -28.47
N ASP A 489 1.45 35.87 -29.28
CA ASP A 489 0.25 35.15 -28.81
C ASP A 489 0.67 33.72 -28.43
N VAL A 490 1.36 33.56 -27.30
CA VAL A 490 1.73 32.25 -26.76
C VAL A 490 0.80 31.93 -25.60
N ARG A 491 0.27 30.71 -25.56
CA ARG A 491 -0.71 30.28 -24.56
C ARG A 491 -0.28 29.00 -23.89
N ILE A 492 -0.76 28.80 -22.67
CA ILE A 492 -0.69 27.51 -21.97
C ILE A 492 -1.76 26.62 -22.59
N THR A 493 -1.42 25.39 -22.96
CA THR A 493 -2.33 24.43 -23.60
C THR A 493 -2.63 23.22 -22.73
N GLU A 494 -1.69 22.81 -21.89
CA GLU A 494 -1.84 21.63 -21.03
C GLU A 494 -0.94 21.77 -19.79
N VAL A 495 -1.35 21.21 -18.64
CA VAL A 495 -0.53 21.14 -17.42
C VAL A 495 -0.63 19.78 -16.78
N LEU A 496 0.45 19.28 -16.18
CA LEU A 496 0.45 18.11 -15.29
C LEU A 496 0.90 18.53 -13.89
N PRO A 497 -0.04 18.85 -12.98
CA PRO A 497 0.29 19.32 -11.63
C PRO A 497 0.59 18.23 -10.61
N ASP A 498 0.16 17.00 -10.87
CA ASP A 498 0.20 15.88 -9.92
C ASP A 498 0.78 14.69 -10.67
N ALA A 499 2.11 14.64 -10.77
CA ALA A 499 2.78 13.63 -11.58
C ALA A 499 2.86 12.31 -10.80
N ILE A 500 2.84 11.17 -11.50
CA ILE A 500 2.94 9.87 -10.81
C ILE A 500 4.24 9.80 -10.01
N GLY A 501 4.12 9.58 -8.70
CA GLY A 501 5.25 9.50 -7.78
C GLY A 501 5.68 10.85 -7.21
N SER A 502 6.77 11.43 -7.70
CA SER A 502 7.31 12.69 -7.15
C SER A 502 7.15 13.84 -8.15
N ASP A 503 6.36 14.84 -7.77
CA ASP A 503 6.16 16.07 -8.55
C ASP A 503 7.46 16.80 -8.85
N SER A 504 8.39 16.74 -7.90
CA SER A 504 9.74 17.33 -8.01
C SER A 504 10.72 16.49 -8.84
N ALA A 505 10.30 15.38 -9.42
CA ALA A 505 11.15 14.59 -10.30
C ALA A 505 11.52 15.37 -11.57
N SER A 506 12.60 14.95 -12.21
CA SER A 506 12.90 15.43 -13.56
C SER A 506 11.92 14.83 -14.57
N TYR A 507 11.63 15.57 -15.64
CA TYR A 507 10.88 15.05 -16.79
C TYR A 507 11.52 13.74 -17.29
N PRO A 508 10.74 12.67 -17.59
CA PRO A 508 9.29 12.68 -17.79
C PRO A 508 8.41 12.42 -16.55
N ASN A 509 9.00 12.24 -15.38
CA ASN A 509 8.27 11.74 -14.21
C ASN A 509 7.79 12.84 -13.25
N GLY A 510 8.08 14.11 -13.53
CA GLY A 510 7.68 15.25 -12.69
C GLY A 510 6.77 16.22 -13.43
N GLU A 511 6.42 17.32 -12.76
CA GLU A 511 5.50 18.34 -13.28
C GLU A 511 6.00 19.02 -14.56
N TRP A 512 5.04 19.38 -15.41
CA TRP A 512 5.32 20.16 -16.62
C TRP A 512 4.14 21.03 -17.03
N ILE A 513 4.46 22.06 -17.81
CA ILE A 513 3.50 22.97 -18.44
C ILE A 513 3.75 22.95 -19.94
N GLU A 514 2.71 22.82 -20.75
CA GLU A 514 2.81 22.96 -22.18
C GLU A 514 2.40 24.36 -22.65
N ILE A 515 3.16 24.90 -23.61
CA ILE A 515 2.83 26.16 -24.27
C ILE A 515 2.84 26.01 -25.80
N GLN A 516 1.99 26.79 -26.46
CA GLN A 516 1.91 26.86 -27.93
C GLN A 516 1.93 28.30 -28.41
N ASN A 517 2.66 28.56 -29.51
CA ASN A 517 2.60 29.83 -30.24
C ASN A 517 1.39 29.85 -31.17
N MET A 518 0.32 30.55 -30.76
CA MET A 518 -0.91 30.77 -31.52
C MET A 518 -0.77 31.86 -32.61
N GLY A 519 0.38 32.55 -32.65
CA GLY A 519 0.70 33.58 -33.61
C GLY A 519 1.10 33.05 -35.00
N ALA A 520 1.20 33.97 -35.97
CA ALA A 520 1.61 33.67 -37.34
C ALA A 520 3.12 33.86 -37.61
N GLU A 521 3.86 34.36 -36.62
CA GLU A 521 5.30 34.66 -36.69
C GLU A 521 6.03 33.90 -35.58
N GLU A 522 7.33 33.70 -35.72
CA GLU A 522 8.15 33.11 -34.66
C GLU A 522 8.26 34.04 -33.44
N VAL A 523 8.30 33.44 -32.25
CA VAL A 523 8.40 34.15 -30.96
C VAL A 523 9.52 33.52 -30.17
N ASP A 524 10.53 34.32 -29.81
CA ASP A 524 11.53 33.91 -28.82
C ASP A 524 10.97 34.15 -27.42
N VAL A 525 10.76 33.07 -26.65
CA VAL A 525 10.22 33.15 -25.29
C VAL A 525 11.33 33.26 -24.22
N ALA A 526 12.58 33.51 -24.61
CA ALA A 526 13.65 33.79 -23.65
C ALA A 526 13.27 34.93 -22.70
N GLY A 527 13.33 34.67 -21.39
CA GLY A 527 13.02 35.67 -20.37
C GLY A 527 11.53 35.92 -20.13
N TRP A 528 10.63 35.23 -20.85
CA TRP A 528 9.22 35.14 -20.46
C TRP A 528 9.10 34.41 -19.13
N ARG A 529 7.95 34.48 -18.45
CA ARG A 529 7.83 33.82 -17.14
C ARG A 529 6.46 33.28 -16.83
N PHE A 530 6.43 32.17 -16.10
CA PHE A 530 5.28 31.77 -15.32
C PHE A 530 5.31 32.46 -13.96
N SER A 531 4.14 32.86 -13.47
CA SER A 531 4.00 33.39 -12.12
C SER A 531 2.71 32.89 -11.49
N ALA A 532 2.81 32.53 -10.21
CA ALA A 532 1.72 32.20 -9.32
C ALA A 532 1.96 32.91 -7.97
N SER A 533 1.03 32.83 -7.02
CA SER A 533 1.15 33.54 -5.73
C SER A 533 2.49 33.24 -5.02
N GLY A 534 3.44 34.17 -5.10
CA GLY A 534 4.78 34.05 -4.51
C GLY A 534 5.78 33.16 -5.25
N ARG A 535 5.43 32.61 -6.42
CA ARG A 535 6.26 31.67 -7.21
C ARG A 535 6.48 32.23 -8.61
N THR A 536 7.70 32.14 -9.13
CA THR A 536 8.02 32.60 -10.49
C THR A 536 9.02 31.65 -11.14
N LEU A 537 8.79 31.31 -12.42
CA LEU A 537 9.75 30.60 -13.27
C LEU A 537 10.03 31.45 -14.51
N ILE A 538 11.29 31.82 -14.73
CA ILE A 538 11.72 32.48 -15.98
C ILE A 538 12.06 31.38 -16.98
N LEU A 539 11.53 31.50 -18.20
CA LEU A 539 11.72 30.53 -19.27
C LEU A 539 13.12 30.62 -19.86
N HIS A 540 13.77 29.46 -19.92
CA HIS A 540 15.02 29.25 -20.60
C HIS A 540 14.96 27.94 -21.40
N GLN A 541 15.88 27.75 -22.36
CA GLN A 541 15.94 26.51 -23.16
C GLN A 541 16.12 25.25 -22.29
N TYR A 542 16.68 25.37 -21.09
CA TYR A 542 16.89 24.25 -20.16
C TYR A 542 15.61 23.75 -19.51
N ASN A 543 14.54 24.55 -19.57
CA ASN A 543 13.20 24.10 -19.21
C ASN A 543 12.50 23.40 -20.38
N MET A 544 13.09 23.32 -21.58
CA MET A 544 12.45 22.76 -22.79
C MET A 544 13.20 21.50 -23.24
N PRO A 545 12.86 20.30 -22.73
CA PRO A 545 13.62 19.08 -22.99
C PRO A 545 13.82 18.75 -24.47
N ASP A 546 12.84 19.11 -25.30
CA ASP A 546 12.81 18.79 -26.72
C ASP A 546 13.38 19.90 -27.63
N LYS A 547 13.88 21.00 -27.04
CA LYS A 547 14.40 22.15 -27.80
C LYS A 547 15.84 22.50 -27.44
N SER A 548 16.57 22.98 -28.45
CA SER A 548 17.94 23.50 -28.29
C SER A 548 18.00 25.03 -28.14
N ASP A 549 16.86 25.72 -28.24
CA ASP A 549 16.70 27.17 -28.13
C ASP A 549 15.30 27.50 -27.56
N THR A 550 15.04 28.78 -27.35
CA THR A 550 13.77 29.33 -26.83
C THR A 550 12.85 29.86 -27.93
N ILE A 551 13.13 29.58 -29.22
CA ILE A 551 12.35 30.13 -30.33
C ILE A 551 11.22 29.19 -30.69
N LEU A 552 9.98 29.67 -30.61
CA LEU A 552 8.78 28.98 -31.05
C LEU A 552 8.35 29.46 -32.43
N GLN A 553 8.36 28.58 -33.41
CA GLN A 553 7.78 28.82 -34.72
C GLN A 553 6.26 28.99 -34.62
N ALA A 554 5.64 29.57 -35.65
CA ALA A 554 4.19 29.74 -35.69
C ALA A 554 3.48 28.37 -35.60
N GLY A 555 2.57 28.21 -34.63
CA GLY A 555 1.87 26.96 -34.34
C GLY A 555 2.67 25.91 -33.58
N GLU A 556 3.95 26.17 -33.25
CA GLU A 556 4.79 25.22 -32.53
C GLU A 556 4.35 25.10 -31.06
N THR A 557 4.21 23.86 -30.61
CA THR A 557 3.96 23.46 -29.22
C THR A 557 5.26 22.95 -28.59
N THR A 558 5.52 23.33 -27.35
CA THR A 558 6.65 22.81 -26.58
C THR A 558 6.25 22.56 -25.13
N LEU A 559 6.86 21.54 -24.54
CA LEU A 559 6.78 21.27 -23.12
C LEU A 559 7.82 22.11 -22.35
N ILE A 560 7.40 22.61 -21.20
CA ILE A 560 8.22 23.27 -20.18
C ILE A 560 8.29 22.36 -18.95
N ALA A 561 9.42 21.70 -18.74
CA ALA A 561 9.69 20.86 -17.59
C ALA A 561 10.08 21.72 -16.38
N LEU A 562 9.48 21.41 -15.22
CA LEU A 562 9.82 22.08 -13.96
C LEU A 562 11.04 21.46 -13.26
N ASN A 563 11.37 20.20 -13.58
CA ASN A 563 12.61 19.50 -13.18
C ASN A 563 13.01 19.69 -11.70
N GLY A 564 12.04 19.66 -10.78
CA GLY A 564 12.32 19.77 -9.35
C GLY A 564 12.79 21.14 -8.86
N THR A 565 12.56 22.23 -9.62
CA THR A 565 12.88 23.57 -9.13
C THR A 565 12.03 23.92 -7.90
N SER A 566 12.66 24.23 -6.77
CA SER A 566 11.95 24.60 -5.53
C SER A 566 11.22 25.96 -5.59
N GLN A 567 11.43 26.74 -6.65
CA GLN A 567 10.92 28.11 -6.78
C GLN A 567 9.57 28.20 -7.50
N PHE A 568 9.26 27.23 -8.34
CA PHE A 568 8.02 27.14 -9.08
C PHE A 568 7.63 25.68 -9.20
N TYR A 569 6.47 25.38 -8.63
CA TYR A 569 5.81 24.08 -8.62
C TYR A 569 4.33 24.33 -8.82
N LEU A 570 3.58 23.32 -9.23
CA LEU A 570 2.14 23.37 -9.37
C LEU A 570 1.50 22.85 -8.08
N LYS A 571 0.43 23.49 -7.58
CA LYS A 571 -0.28 22.92 -6.43
C LYS A 571 -1.25 21.86 -6.91
N HIS A 572 -1.23 20.70 -6.26
CA HIS A 572 -2.14 19.59 -6.55
C HIS A 572 -3.14 19.34 -5.40
N THR A 573 -2.75 19.62 -4.15
CA THR A 573 -3.62 19.46 -2.95
C THR A 573 -4.43 20.70 -2.56
N THR A 574 -4.16 21.85 -3.18
CA THR A 574 -4.93 23.09 -2.96
C THR A 574 -5.11 23.82 -4.28
N PRO A 575 -6.13 24.69 -4.42
CA PRO A 575 -6.37 25.38 -5.68
C PRO A 575 -5.17 26.20 -6.15
N ASP A 576 -4.91 26.19 -7.46
CA ASP A 576 -3.85 26.97 -8.08
C ASP A 576 -4.31 27.79 -9.29
N GLN A 577 -3.54 28.84 -9.57
CA GLN A 577 -3.66 29.65 -10.76
C GLN A 577 -2.27 30.12 -11.18
N ILE A 578 -1.92 29.82 -12.43
CA ILE A 578 -0.66 30.23 -13.05
C ILE A 578 -0.92 31.24 -14.18
N PHE A 579 -0.01 32.18 -14.33
CA PHE A 579 -0.03 33.20 -15.38
C PHE A 579 1.25 33.13 -16.20
N LEU A 580 1.11 33.14 -17.53
CA LEU A 580 2.22 33.35 -18.45
C LEU A 580 2.35 34.85 -18.76
N TYR A 581 3.53 35.40 -18.54
CA TYR A 581 3.89 36.80 -18.84
C TYR A 581 4.90 36.86 -19.98
N ASP A 582 4.68 37.79 -20.91
CA ASP A 582 5.62 38.07 -22.00
C ASP A 582 6.89 38.80 -21.53
N GLY A 583 7.83 39.01 -22.45
CA GLY A 583 9.09 39.71 -22.17
C GLY A 583 8.93 41.19 -21.74
N ASN A 584 7.74 41.78 -21.91
CA ASN A 584 7.42 43.13 -21.38
C ASN A 584 6.74 43.07 -20.00
N GLY A 585 6.52 41.88 -19.45
CA GLY A 585 5.81 41.69 -18.18
C GLY A 585 4.30 41.87 -18.29
N VAL A 586 3.71 41.67 -19.47
CA VAL A 586 2.26 41.65 -19.68
C VAL A 586 1.77 40.20 -19.58
N ALA A 587 0.73 39.94 -18.79
CA ALA A 587 0.11 38.62 -18.73
C ALA A 587 -0.60 38.33 -20.07
N VAL A 588 -0.20 37.23 -20.73
CA VAL A 588 -0.75 36.82 -22.02
C VAL A 588 -1.73 35.64 -21.91
N HIS A 589 -1.58 34.79 -20.89
CA HIS A 589 -2.47 33.66 -20.65
C HIS A 589 -2.48 33.22 -19.19
N SER A 590 -3.50 32.47 -18.78
CA SER A 590 -3.59 31.86 -17.45
C SER A 590 -4.26 30.49 -17.50
N ALA A 591 -3.90 29.62 -16.58
CA ALA A 591 -4.55 28.33 -16.33
C ALA A 591 -4.84 28.22 -14.82
N GLN A 592 -5.92 27.50 -14.46
CA GLN A 592 -6.32 27.33 -13.06
C GLN A 592 -7.06 26.02 -12.84
N TRP A 593 -7.00 25.53 -11.61
CA TRP A 593 -7.67 24.32 -11.17
C TRP A 593 -7.85 24.31 -9.66
N THR A 594 -8.90 23.63 -9.19
CA THR A 594 -9.18 23.41 -7.77
C THR A 594 -8.80 22.01 -7.31
N HIS A 595 -8.89 21.04 -8.21
CA HIS A 595 -8.61 19.63 -7.96
C HIS A 595 -7.69 19.08 -9.05
N THR A 596 -7.00 17.98 -8.75
CA THR A 596 -6.16 17.22 -9.68
C THR A 596 -6.39 15.73 -9.49
N LEU A 597 -5.87 14.93 -10.42
CA LEU A 597 -5.71 13.49 -10.26
C LEU A 597 -4.26 13.15 -10.59
N GLU A 598 -3.66 12.27 -9.80
CA GLU A 598 -2.29 11.82 -10.05
C GLU A 598 -2.18 11.18 -11.44
N GLY A 599 -1.18 11.62 -12.20
CA GLY A 599 -0.90 11.18 -13.56
C GLY A 599 -1.82 11.75 -14.65
N VAL A 600 -2.78 12.61 -14.31
CA VAL A 600 -3.74 13.17 -15.28
C VAL A 600 -3.44 14.64 -15.54
N SER A 601 -3.29 14.97 -16.82
CA SER A 601 -3.11 16.35 -17.26
C SER A 601 -4.44 17.10 -17.36
N LEU A 602 -4.37 18.42 -17.17
CA LEU A 602 -5.50 19.33 -17.27
C LEU A 602 -5.36 20.23 -18.50
N ILE A 603 -6.49 20.48 -19.16
CA ILE A 603 -6.60 21.37 -20.32
C ILE A 603 -7.83 22.29 -20.19
N ASN A 604 -7.97 23.26 -21.10
CA ASN A 604 -9.11 24.17 -21.07
C ASN A 604 -10.43 23.41 -21.28
N ASN A 605 -11.43 23.68 -20.44
CA ASN A 605 -12.73 23.02 -20.46
C ASN A 605 -13.58 23.28 -21.72
N THR A 606 -13.13 24.16 -22.61
CA THR A 606 -13.77 24.42 -23.91
C THR A 606 -13.19 23.60 -25.06
N GLU A 607 -12.16 22.79 -24.81
CA GLU A 607 -11.50 22.00 -25.84
C GLU A 607 -12.22 20.67 -26.11
N SER A 608 -12.20 20.22 -27.38
CA SER A 608 -12.74 18.90 -27.72
C SER A 608 -11.99 17.76 -27.02
N HIS A 609 -10.71 17.96 -26.70
CA HIS A 609 -9.87 17.04 -25.93
C HIS A 609 -10.30 16.90 -24.47
N ALA A 610 -11.04 17.89 -23.94
CA ALA A 610 -11.75 17.85 -22.67
C ALA A 610 -13.20 17.38 -22.86
N GLY A 611 -13.56 16.77 -23.99
CA GLY A 611 -14.93 16.32 -24.25
C GLY A 611 -15.96 17.45 -24.41
N ALA A 612 -15.53 18.70 -24.67
CA ALA A 612 -16.46 19.84 -24.76
C ALA A 612 -17.27 19.88 -26.08
N GLY A 613 -17.00 18.96 -26.99
CA GLY A 613 -17.57 18.90 -28.33
C GLY A 613 -17.13 20.06 -29.24
N PRO A 614 -17.63 20.11 -30.49
CA PRO A 614 -17.23 21.10 -31.48
C PRO A 614 -17.66 22.55 -31.16
N LEU A 615 -18.59 22.73 -30.22
CA LEU A 615 -19.04 24.05 -29.75
C LEU A 615 -18.30 24.52 -28.49
N GLY A 616 -17.53 23.66 -27.83
CA GLY A 616 -16.77 23.99 -26.63
C GLY A 616 -17.62 24.26 -25.39
N THR A 617 -18.79 23.65 -25.29
CA THR A 617 -19.78 23.94 -24.22
C THR A 617 -20.19 22.72 -23.39
N ASN A 618 -19.82 21.51 -23.81
CA ASN A 618 -20.34 20.27 -23.20
C ASN A 618 -19.45 19.71 -22.08
N ALA A 619 -18.38 20.39 -21.71
CA ALA A 619 -17.54 20.05 -20.55
C ALA A 619 -17.53 21.21 -19.53
N PRO A 620 -18.69 21.50 -18.89
CA PRO A 620 -18.73 22.52 -17.85
C PRO A 620 -17.87 22.08 -16.66
N SER A 621 -17.13 23.02 -16.06
CA SER A 621 -16.49 22.76 -14.77
C SER A 621 -17.56 22.82 -13.67
N SER A 622 -17.46 21.92 -12.69
CA SER A 622 -18.29 21.96 -11.48
C SER A 622 -17.80 22.97 -10.46
N THR A 623 -16.55 23.45 -10.62
CA THR A 623 -15.90 24.42 -9.74
C THR A 623 -15.54 25.69 -10.49
N THR A 624 -15.78 26.82 -9.81
CA THR A 624 -15.35 28.14 -10.26
C THR A 624 -14.56 28.81 -9.16
N THR A 625 -13.25 28.93 -9.37
CA THR A 625 -12.36 29.67 -8.47
C THR A 625 -11.88 30.93 -9.18
N TRP A 626 -11.71 32.04 -8.45
CA TRP A 626 -11.35 33.36 -9.02
C TRP A 626 -12.26 33.91 -10.14
N GLY A 627 -13.48 33.37 -10.29
CA GLY A 627 -14.46 33.81 -11.28
C GLY A 627 -14.21 33.28 -12.70
N VAL A 628 -13.43 32.22 -12.83
CA VAL A 628 -13.18 31.49 -14.08
C VAL A 628 -13.51 30.01 -13.84
N GLU A 629 -13.91 29.30 -14.89
CA GLU A 629 -14.10 27.86 -14.87
C GLU A 629 -12.74 27.16 -14.76
N ASP A 630 -12.67 26.08 -14.01
CA ASP A 630 -11.44 25.30 -13.88
C ASP A 630 -11.15 24.48 -15.14
N TRP A 631 -9.87 24.19 -15.33
CA TRP A 631 -9.41 23.23 -16.32
C TRP A 631 -9.81 21.81 -15.91
N LEU A 632 -10.04 20.94 -16.89
CA LEU A 632 -10.55 19.58 -16.71
C LEU A 632 -9.58 18.55 -17.27
N ASN A 633 -9.77 17.28 -16.88
CA ASN A 633 -8.99 16.15 -17.38
C ASN A 633 -8.97 16.14 -18.92
N ALA A 634 -7.76 16.06 -19.48
CA ALA A 634 -7.59 15.68 -20.88
C ALA A 634 -8.00 14.21 -21.07
N ALA A 635 -8.41 13.82 -22.28
CA ALA A 635 -8.67 12.41 -22.58
C ALA A 635 -7.42 11.53 -22.44
N TRP A 636 -6.24 12.11 -22.65
CA TRP A 636 -4.92 11.56 -22.40
C TRP A 636 -3.90 12.70 -22.50
N MET A 637 -2.73 12.52 -21.90
CA MET A 637 -1.64 13.51 -21.93
C MET A 637 -0.97 13.66 -23.29
N THR A 638 -0.62 14.89 -23.69
CA THR A 638 0.03 15.19 -24.98
C THR A 638 1.35 15.94 -24.84
N PRO A 639 2.33 15.45 -24.06
CA PRO A 639 3.54 16.21 -23.73
C PRO A 639 4.33 16.65 -24.97
N GLY A 640 4.40 17.96 -25.18
CA GLY A 640 5.15 18.58 -26.27
C GLY A 640 4.47 18.44 -27.63
N GLN A 641 3.16 18.17 -27.67
CA GLN A 641 2.36 17.96 -28.87
C GLN A 641 1.07 18.76 -28.78
N GLU A 642 0.57 19.24 -29.91
CA GLU A 642 -0.72 19.96 -29.93
C GLU A 642 -1.89 19.06 -29.48
N ASN A 643 -2.70 19.55 -28.53
CA ASN A 643 -3.95 18.92 -28.11
C ASN A 643 -4.84 18.61 -29.34
N PRO A 644 -5.27 17.36 -29.53
CA PRO A 644 -6.09 16.98 -30.68
C PRO A 644 -7.44 17.72 -30.73
N VAL A 645 -7.71 18.34 -31.88
CA VAL A 645 -9.02 18.94 -32.17
C VAL A 645 -9.86 17.99 -33.01
N TRP A 646 -11.05 17.64 -32.53
CA TRP A 646 -11.97 16.72 -33.21
C TRP A 646 -13.17 17.45 -33.81
N SER A 647 -13.64 16.94 -34.95
CA SER A 647 -14.96 17.31 -35.48
C SER A 647 -16.07 16.66 -34.66
N ALA A 648 -17.29 17.16 -34.82
CA ALA A 648 -18.50 16.57 -34.23
C ALA A 648 -18.52 15.04 -34.41
N TYR A 649 -18.80 14.32 -33.33
CA TYR A 649 -19.01 12.88 -33.33
C TYR A 649 -20.18 12.54 -34.25
N SER A 650 -20.01 11.48 -35.05
CA SER A 650 -21.00 11.04 -36.03
C SER A 650 -21.17 9.52 -36.07
N GLY A 651 -20.68 8.83 -35.04
CA GLY A 651 -20.82 7.38 -34.91
C GLY A 651 -22.21 6.99 -34.39
N SER A 652 -22.45 5.68 -34.29
CA SER A 652 -23.66 5.18 -33.61
C SER A 652 -23.61 5.49 -32.12
N GLU A 653 -24.78 5.74 -31.55
CA GLU A 653 -25.02 6.09 -30.14
C GLU A 653 -25.99 5.09 -29.48
N SER A 654 -26.34 4.00 -30.18
CA SER A 654 -27.27 2.96 -29.71
C SER A 654 -26.61 2.03 -28.69
N ILE A 655 -26.29 2.57 -27.53
CA ILE A 655 -25.66 1.87 -26.41
C ILE A 655 -26.56 1.95 -25.17
N VAL A 656 -26.57 0.87 -24.39
CA VAL A 656 -27.23 0.82 -23.09
C VAL A 656 -26.30 0.19 -22.07
N VAL A 657 -26.51 0.51 -20.79
CA VAL A 657 -25.81 -0.13 -19.68
C VAL A 657 -26.70 -1.25 -19.16
N THR A 658 -26.18 -2.48 -19.16
CA THR A 658 -26.93 -3.69 -18.79
C THR A 658 -26.65 -4.11 -17.35
N GLU A 659 -25.44 -3.85 -16.87
CA GLU A 659 -24.96 -4.27 -15.56
C GLU A 659 -23.97 -3.25 -14.98
N ILE A 660 -23.98 -3.10 -13.65
CA ILE A 660 -23.03 -2.31 -12.86
C ILE A 660 -22.61 -3.19 -11.69
N VAL A 661 -21.31 -3.21 -11.43
CA VAL A 661 -20.76 -4.03 -10.38
C VAL A 661 -19.74 -3.23 -9.57
N THR A 662 -19.87 -3.35 -8.25
CA THR A 662 -18.91 -2.81 -7.30
C THR A 662 -17.75 -3.78 -7.11
N SER A 663 -16.58 -3.24 -6.84
CA SER A 663 -15.35 -3.99 -6.65
C SER A 663 -15.50 -5.12 -5.64
N CYS A 664 -14.75 -6.19 -5.89
CA CYS A 664 -14.81 -7.41 -5.10
C CYS A 664 -13.49 -8.16 -5.12
N ASP A 665 -12.92 -8.38 -3.94
CA ASP A 665 -11.66 -9.11 -3.77
C ASP A 665 -11.82 -10.64 -3.80
N LEU A 666 -13.02 -11.15 -4.09
CA LEU A 666 -13.25 -12.59 -4.19
C LEU A 666 -12.72 -13.13 -5.52
N PRO A 667 -11.86 -14.16 -5.54
CA PRO A 667 -11.32 -14.73 -6.78
C PRO A 667 -12.38 -15.24 -7.76
N SER A 668 -13.55 -15.62 -7.27
CA SER A 668 -14.71 -16.04 -8.07
C SER A 668 -15.49 -14.88 -8.70
N PHE A 669 -15.14 -13.65 -8.36
CA PHE A 669 -15.84 -12.43 -8.74
C PHE A 669 -14.85 -11.56 -9.55
N GLN A 670 -14.93 -11.66 -10.87
CA GLN A 670 -14.05 -10.95 -11.81
C GLN A 670 -14.89 -10.14 -12.80
N PRO A 671 -14.42 -8.97 -13.28
CA PRO A 671 -13.26 -8.22 -12.79
C PRO A 671 -13.37 -7.81 -11.31
N ALA A 672 -12.23 -7.68 -10.64
CA ALA A 672 -12.16 -7.29 -9.22
C ALA A 672 -12.39 -5.78 -9.00
N ALA A 673 -12.08 -4.95 -10.00
CA ALA A 673 -12.34 -3.52 -9.98
C ALA A 673 -13.83 -3.21 -10.09
N ASP A 674 -14.22 -1.96 -9.86
CA ASP A 674 -15.54 -1.48 -10.27
C ASP A 674 -15.68 -1.58 -11.79
N TRP A 675 -16.86 -1.98 -12.27
CA TRP A 675 -17.08 -2.03 -13.72
C TRP A 675 -18.54 -1.82 -14.11
N ILE A 676 -18.71 -1.42 -15.36
CA ILE A 676 -20.01 -1.36 -16.03
C ILE A 676 -20.00 -2.23 -17.28
N GLU A 677 -21.15 -2.81 -17.62
CA GLU A 677 -21.35 -3.51 -18.87
C GLU A 677 -22.10 -2.63 -19.87
N LEU A 678 -21.52 -2.51 -21.06
CA LEU A 678 -22.09 -1.77 -22.19
C LEU A 678 -22.57 -2.74 -23.27
N TYR A 679 -23.81 -2.55 -23.73
CA TYR A 679 -24.42 -3.33 -24.79
C TYR A 679 -24.78 -2.46 -26.00
N ASN A 680 -24.33 -2.87 -27.19
CA ASN A 680 -24.72 -2.23 -28.46
C ASN A 680 -26.05 -2.82 -28.95
N GLU A 681 -27.16 -2.12 -28.70
CA GLU A 681 -28.50 -2.50 -29.17
C GLU A 681 -28.77 -2.10 -30.63
N GLY A 682 -27.82 -1.40 -31.26
CA GLY A 682 -27.90 -0.95 -32.63
C GLY A 682 -27.55 -2.01 -33.68
N ASN A 683 -27.54 -1.58 -34.94
CA ASN A 683 -27.16 -2.40 -36.09
C ASN A 683 -25.83 -1.95 -36.74
N GLU A 684 -25.12 -1.01 -36.12
CA GLU A 684 -23.84 -0.47 -36.59
C GLU A 684 -22.78 -0.59 -35.48
N ASP A 685 -21.51 -0.69 -35.88
CA ASP A 685 -20.38 -0.70 -34.94
C ASP A 685 -20.31 0.63 -34.17
N ILE A 686 -20.04 0.57 -32.87
CA ILE A 686 -19.79 1.74 -32.01
C ILE A 686 -18.30 1.80 -31.69
N ASN A 687 -17.68 2.98 -31.82
CA ASN A 687 -16.32 3.19 -31.33
C ASN A 687 -16.38 3.86 -29.96
N LEU A 688 -16.02 3.11 -28.92
CA LEU A 688 -16.05 3.55 -27.52
C LEU A 688 -14.92 4.48 -27.14
N ASN A 689 -13.92 4.69 -28.01
CA ASN A 689 -12.80 5.57 -27.68
C ASN A 689 -13.30 7.00 -27.39
N ARG A 690 -12.90 7.54 -26.24
CA ARG A 690 -13.29 8.85 -25.69
C ARG A 690 -14.76 8.99 -25.27
N TRP A 691 -15.53 7.90 -25.25
CA TRP A 691 -16.79 7.95 -24.51
C TRP A 691 -16.48 8.25 -23.04
N MET A 692 -17.38 8.94 -22.35
CA MET A 692 -17.10 9.43 -21.01
C MET A 692 -18.11 8.91 -20.02
N LEU A 693 -17.61 8.52 -18.86
CA LEU A 693 -18.40 8.35 -17.66
C LEU A 693 -18.26 9.60 -16.81
N GLY A 694 -19.39 10.13 -16.35
CA GLY A 694 -19.50 11.26 -15.44
C GLY A 694 -20.20 10.82 -14.16
N ALA A 695 -19.61 11.05 -13.00
CA ALA A 695 -20.24 10.84 -11.70
C ALA A 695 -20.04 12.09 -10.85
N ASP A 696 -21.06 12.47 -10.08
CA ASP A 696 -20.98 13.62 -9.17
C ASP A 696 -20.27 13.20 -7.89
N TYR A 697 -18.94 13.20 -7.93
CA TYR A 697 -18.09 12.81 -6.81
C TYR A 697 -17.78 14.02 -5.93
N THR A 698 -18.34 14.06 -4.72
CA THR A 698 -18.40 15.28 -3.91
C THR A 698 -17.03 15.76 -3.40
N SER A 699 -16.09 14.84 -3.19
CA SER A 699 -14.75 15.15 -2.65
C SER A 699 -13.75 15.56 -3.74
N ASN A 700 -13.84 14.98 -4.94
CA ASN A 700 -13.06 15.37 -6.11
C ASN A 700 -13.85 15.14 -7.41
N PRO A 701 -14.45 16.18 -8.01
CA PRO A 701 -15.25 16.06 -9.22
C PRO A 701 -14.51 15.50 -10.45
N LEU A 702 -13.18 15.52 -10.45
CA LEU A 702 -12.39 14.97 -11.56
C LEU A 702 -12.36 13.44 -11.54
N MET A 703 -12.46 12.79 -10.37
CA MET A 703 -12.47 11.31 -10.25
C MET A 703 -13.67 10.69 -10.97
N GLY A 704 -14.82 11.36 -10.90
CA GLY A 704 -16.03 10.94 -11.57
C GLY A 704 -16.00 11.14 -13.08
N ARG A 705 -14.96 11.74 -13.66
CA ARG A 705 -14.87 12.05 -15.09
C ARG A 705 -13.79 11.20 -15.77
N GLN A 706 -14.17 10.02 -16.26
CA GLN A 706 -13.26 9.06 -16.89
C GLN A 706 -13.57 8.88 -18.38
N PHE A 707 -12.52 8.88 -19.21
CA PHE A 707 -12.63 8.60 -20.64
C PHE A 707 -12.34 7.13 -20.91
N ILE A 708 -13.20 6.48 -21.69
CA ILE A 708 -13.07 5.08 -22.08
C ILE A 708 -12.02 4.97 -23.20
N ASP A 709 -10.99 4.18 -22.93
CA ASP A 709 -10.01 3.71 -23.91
C ASP A 709 -9.84 2.19 -23.86
N ALA A 710 -9.01 1.63 -24.75
CA ALA A 710 -8.85 0.18 -24.88
C ALA A 710 -8.28 -0.49 -23.62
N SER A 711 -7.54 0.25 -22.79
CA SER A 711 -6.95 -0.24 -21.54
C SER A 711 -7.99 -0.53 -20.45
N MET A 712 -9.17 0.08 -20.54
CA MET A 712 -10.28 -0.13 -19.61
C MET A 712 -11.17 -1.31 -19.99
N LEU A 713 -10.93 -1.99 -21.13
CA LEU A 713 -11.82 -3.06 -21.60
C LEU A 713 -11.36 -4.43 -21.08
N TRP A 714 -12.14 -5.03 -20.19
CA TRP A 714 -11.84 -6.34 -19.60
C TRP A 714 -11.76 -7.45 -20.65
N GLU A 715 -10.80 -8.37 -20.46
CA GLU A 715 -10.46 -9.47 -21.37
C GLU A 715 -10.21 -9.07 -22.85
N SER A 716 -10.04 -7.77 -23.13
CA SER A 716 -9.70 -7.33 -24.48
C SER A 716 -8.22 -7.57 -24.78
N THR A 717 -7.94 -8.58 -25.60
CA THR A 717 -6.59 -8.84 -26.13
C THR A 717 -6.20 -7.93 -27.30
N SER A 718 -7.04 -6.93 -27.62
CA SER A 718 -6.86 -6.03 -28.76
C SER A 718 -6.90 -4.57 -28.34
N ASN A 719 -6.08 -3.71 -28.95
CA ASN A 719 -6.16 -2.25 -28.77
C ASN A 719 -7.38 -1.64 -29.50
N SER A 720 -8.48 -2.38 -29.63
CA SER A 720 -9.68 -1.97 -30.36
C SER A 720 -10.80 -1.65 -29.38
N THR A 721 -11.36 -0.45 -29.51
CA THR A 721 -12.55 0.03 -28.79
C THR A 721 -13.84 -0.13 -29.60
N ILE A 722 -13.81 -0.96 -30.65
CA ILE A 722 -14.96 -1.18 -31.53
C ILE A 722 -15.89 -2.24 -30.93
N LEU A 723 -17.11 -1.84 -30.60
CA LEU A 723 -18.20 -2.69 -30.13
C LEU A 723 -19.16 -3.01 -31.28
N ALA A 724 -19.17 -4.27 -31.71
CA ALA A 724 -20.02 -4.75 -32.80
C ALA A 724 -21.52 -4.76 -32.41
N PRO A 725 -22.45 -4.73 -33.38
CA PRO A 725 -23.88 -4.87 -33.13
C PRO A 725 -24.20 -6.08 -32.27
N MET A 726 -25.15 -5.92 -31.34
CA MET A 726 -25.64 -6.98 -30.45
C MET A 726 -24.54 -7.65 -29.60
N SER A 727 -23.43 -6.94 -29.36
CA SER A 727 -22.31 -7.40 -28.53
C SER A 727 -22.21 -6.60 -27.24
N ARG A 728 -21.59 -7.20 -26.23
CA ARG A 728 -21.33 -6.62 -24.91
C ARG A 728 -19.84 -6.38 -24.71
N VAL A 729 -19.50 -5.43 -23.85
CA VAL A 729 -18.15 -5.25 -23.34
C VAL A 729 -18.22 -4.73 -21.91
N VAL A 730 -17.25 -5.16 -21.10
CA VAL A 730 -17.07 -4.71 -19.73
C VAL A 730 -16.02 -3.62 -19.70
N VAL A 731 -16.34 -2.50 -19.05
CA VAL A 731 -15.44 -1.36 -18.84
C VAL A 731 -15.05 -1.33 -17.36
N GLU A 732 -13.80 -1.67 -17.08
CA GLU A 732 -13.16 -1.52 -15.76
C GLU A 732 -12.87 -0.04 -15.49
N LEU A 733 -13.32 0.46 -14.35
CA LEU A 733 -13.11 1.83 -13.93
C LEU A 733 -11.73 1.97 -13.27
N GLN A 734 -10.98 3.00 -13.65
CA GLN A 734 -9.59 3.18 -13.22
C GLN A 734 -9.49 3.79 -11.81
N TYR A 735 -10.50 4.56 -11.42
CA TYR A 735 -10.66 5.08 -10.07
C TYR A 735 -11.93 4.49 -9.47
N ASP A 736 -11.89 4.25 -8.15
CA ASP A 736 -13.05 3.87 -7.36
C ASP A 736 -14.09 5.02 -7.39
N ILE A 737 -15.01 4.93 -8.35
CA ILE A 737 -16.06 5.95 -8.54
C ILE A 737 -17.12 5.77 -7.46
N PHE A 738 -17.32 4.55 -6.95
CA PHE A 738 -18.36 4.28 -5.97
C PHE A 738 -17.91 4.66 -4.56
N GLY A 739 -16.61 4.67 -4.28
CA GLY A 739 -15.97 5.13 -3.05
C GLY A 739 -15.96 4.07 -1.93
N PRO A 740 -15.06 4.16 -0.94
CA PRO A 740 -14.93 3.16 0.13
C PRO A 740 -16.10 3.13 1.13
N ASP A 741 -16.87 4.22 1.21
CA ASP A 741 -18.09 4.33 2.02
C ASP A 741 -19.37 4.32 1.16
N LEU A 742 -19.22 4.28 -0.18
CA LEU A 742 -20.29 4.03 -1.16
C LEU A 742 -21.52 4.98 -1.10
N ASP A 743 -21.37 6.11 -0.42
CA ASP A 743 -22.42 7.11 -0.16
C ASP A 743 -22.30 8.38 -1.06
N ASP A 744 -21.22 8.51 -1.85
CA ASP A 744 -20.88 9.76 -2.54
C ASP A 744 -21.51 9.94 -3.93
N VAL A 745 -21.91 8.86 -4.60
CA VAL A 745 -22.45 8.92 -5.97
C VAL A 745 -23.91 8.46 -5.99
N SER A 746 -24.81 9.36 -6.37
CA SER A 746 -26.25 9.05 -6.52
C SER A 746 -26.67 8.72 -7.95
N SER A 747 -25.83 9.05 -8.93
CA SER A 747 -26.06 8.82 -10.36
C SER A 747 -24.76 8.89 -11.15
N MET A 748 -24.65 8.10 -12.21
CA MET A 748 -23.61 8.22 -13.22
C MET A 748 -24.23 8.55 -14.58
N ASP A 749 -23.49 9.24 -15.43
CA ASP A 749 -23.89 9.66 -16.75
C ASP A 749 -22.92 9.08 -17.77
N LEU A 750 -23.45 8.37 -18.78
CA LEU A 750 -22.70 7.96 -19.95
C LEU A 750 -22.88 9.02 -21.05
N MET A 751 -21.78 9.59 -21.50
CA MET A 751 -21.74 10.63 -22.52
C MET A 751 -20.98 10.16 -23.76
N ASN A 752 -21.41 10.63 -24.93
CA ASN A 752 -20.67 10.43 -26.17
C ASN A 752 -19.34 11.23 -26.16
N PRO A 753 -18.44 11.04 -27.14
CA PRO A 753 -17.16 11.75 -27.19
C PRO A 753 -17.21 13.27 -27.31
N ASP A 754 -18.38 13.85 -27.59
CA ASP A 754 -18.62 15.30 -27.64
C ASP A 754 -19.23 15.84 -26.34
N GLY A 755 -19.36 15.01 -25.30
CA GLY A 755 -19.93 15.38 -24.00
C GLY A 755 -21.45 15.45 -23.99
N GLU A 756 -22.12 14.90 -25.00
CA GLU A 756 -23.58 14.81 -25.00
C GLU A 756 -24.04 13.60 -24.17
N LEU A 757 -24.96 13.84 -23.23
CA LEU A 757 -25.54 12.79 -22.37
C LEU A 757 -26.35 11.78 -23.18
N MET A 758 -25.96 10.51 -23.08
CA MET A 758 -26.63 9.37 -23.73
C MET A 758 -27.57 8.65 -22.77
N LEU A 759 -27.07 8.30 -21.59
CA LEU A 759 -27.80 7.56 -20.58
C LEU A 759 -27.45 8.10 -19.18
N SER A 760 -28.44 8.20 -18.30
CA SER A 760 -28.21 8.40 -16.87
C SER A 760 -28.52 7.11 -16.12
N ILE A 761 -27.63 6.75 -15.21
CA ILE A 761 -27.53 5.49 -14.50
C ILE A 761 -27.79 5.80 -13.02
N THR A 762 -28.97 5.42 -12.53
CA THR A 762 -29.43 5.77 -11.17
C THR A 762 -29.81 4.51 -10.39
N PRO A 763 -28.84 3.71 -9.91
CA PRO A 763 -29.13 2.59 -9.02
C PRO A 763 -29.66 3.11 -7.67
N PRO A 764 -30.42 2.30 -6.91
CA PRO A 764 -30.81 2.65 -5.55
C PRO A 764 -29.58 2.99 -4.69
N ALA A 765 -29.69 3.96 -3.78
CA ALA A 765 -28.57 4.34 -2.92
C ALA A 765 -27.97 3.16 -2.12
N SER A 766 -28.81 2.18 -1.73
CA SER A 766 -28.35 0.96 -1.06
C SER A 766 -27.56 0.01 -1.96
N SER A 767 -27.72 0.12 -3.27
CA SER A 767 -27.07 -0.75 -4.24
C SER A 767 -25.57 -0.46 -4.33
N LEU A 768 -25.23 0.82 -4.40
CA LEU A 768 -23.82 1.20 -4.45
C LEU A 768 -23.12 0.90 -3.12
N SER A 769 -23.83 0.86 -1.98
CA SER A 769 -23.28 0.53 -0.66
C SER A 769 -22.88 -0.92 -0.37
N THR A 770 -23.03 -1.82 -1.34
CA THR A 770 -22.76 -3.25 -1.15
C THR A 770 -21.45 -3.62 -1.86
N THR A 771 -20.45 -4.08 -1.11
CA THR A 771 -19.25 -4.72 -1.69
C THR A 771 -19.64 -6.01 -2.40
N CYS A 772 -19.04 -6.30 -3.56
CA CYS A 772 -19.42 -7.45 -4.41
C CYS A 772 -20.90 -7.43 -4.84
N GLY A 773 -21.50 -6.24 -4.95
CA GLY A 773 -22.86 -6.07 -5.44
C GLY A 773 -22.88 -6.03 -6.96
N SER A 774 -23.75 -6.83 -7.59
CA SER A 774 -24.07 -6.70 -9.00
C SER A 774 -25.51 -6.19 -9.16
N TYR A 775 -25.71 -5.23 -10.05
CA TYR A 775 -26.99 -4.61 -10.32
C TYR A 775 -27.20 -4.53 -11.82
N GLY A 776 -28.37 -4.94 -12.30
CA GLY A 776 -28.72 -4.75 -13.69
C GLY A 776 -30.04 -4.05 -13.90
N TYR A 777 -30.19 -3.56 -15.12
CA TYR A 777 -31.30 -2.71 -15.47
C TYR A 777 -32.49 -3.52 -15.98
N ASN A 778 -33.58 -3.51 -15.20
CA ASN A 778 -34.83 -4.13 -15.59
C ASN A 778 -35.64 -3.17 -16.48
N ALA A 779 -35.48 -3.32 -17.80
CA ALA A 779 -36.19 -2.53 -18.80
C ALA A 779 -37.73 -2.66 -18.76
N THR A 780 -38.28 -3.72 -18.13
CA THR A 780 -39.75 -3.90 -18.04
C THR A 780 -40.36 -2.95 -17.01
N ASN A 781 -39.65 -2.70 -15.91
CA ASN A 781 -40.12 -1.91 -14.78
C ASN A 781 -39.42 -0.54 -14.67
N ASP A 782 -38.42 -0.28 -15.51
CA ASP A 782 -37.60 0.94 -15.49
C ASP A 782 -36.92 1.14 -14.12
N GLU A 783 -36.30 0.07 -13.62
CA GLU A 783 -35.65 0.04 -12.31
C GLU A 783 -34.34 -0.76 -12.34
N TRP A 784 -33.38 -0.37 -11.52
CA TRP A 784 -32.18 -1.16 -11.26
C TRP A 784 -32.49 -2.16 -10.16
N ILE A 785 -32.18 -3.44 -10.41
CA ILE A 785 -32.37 -4.53 -9.46
C ILE A 785 -31.03 -5.19 -9.16
N GLU A 786 -30.88 -5.67 -7.92
CA GLU A 786 -29.73 -6.49 -7.55
C GLU A 786 -29.80 -7.83 -8.27
N PHE A 787 -28.71 -8.17 -8.96
CA PHE A 787 -28.47 -9.49 -9.49
C PHE A 787 -27.83 -10.36 -8.42
N LEU A 788 -28.12 -11.66 -8.49
CA LEU A 788 -27.62 -12.63 -7.53
C LEU A 788 -26.11 -12.90 -7.71
N TRP A 789 -25.55 -12.61 -8.89
CA TRP A 789 -24.13 -12.72 -9.22
C TRP A 789 -23.79 -11.85 -10.45
N PRO A 790 -22.51 -11.50 -10.66
CA PRO A 790 -22.08 -10.71 -11.81
C PRO A 790 -22.04 -11.50 -13.14
N THR A 791 -22.39 -10.88 -14.26
CA THR A 791 -22.42 -11.52 -15.60
C THR A 791 -21.51 -10.85 -16.64
N PRO A 792 -20.20 -10.64 -16.36
CA PRO A 792 -19.33 -9.83 -17.19
C PRO A 792 -19.22 -10.35 -18.63
N GLY A 793 -19.67 -9.55 -19.60
CA GLY A 793 -19.62 -9.85 -21.03
C GLY A 793 -20.69 -10.84 -21.50
N THR A 794 -21.66 -11.20 -20.65
CA THR A 794 -22.66 -12.24 -20.93
C THR A 794 -24.08 -11.76 -20.64
N PRO A 795 -25.12 -12.39 -21.21
CA PRO A 795 -26.50 -12.03 -20.89
C PRO A 795 -26.84 -12.20 -19.41
N GLU A 796 -27.71 -11.32 -18.95
CA GLU A 796 -28.10 -11.11 -17.56
C GLU A 796 -28.98 -12.27 -17.05
N PRO A 797 -28.92 -12.64 -15.76
CA PRO A 797 -29.58 -13.84 -15.27
C PRO A 797 -31.12 -13.70 -15.16
N ASP A 798 -31.87 -14.69 -15.69
CA ASP A 798 -33.34 -14.79 -15.55
C ASP A 798 -33.70 -15.55 -14.27
N ALA A 799 -34.53 -14.97 -13.41
CA ALA A 799 -35.01 -15.56 -12.16
C ALA A 799 -35.75 -16.92 -12.34
N ASN A 800 -36.20 -17.25 -13.55
CA ASN A 800 -36.83 -18.54 -13.87
C ASN A 800 -35.82 -19.67 -14.18
N MET A 801 -34.52 -19.37 -14.23
CA MET A 801 -33.43 -20.32 -14.53
C MET A 801 -32.75 -20.90 -13.28
N MET A 802 -33.42 -20.88 -12.12
CA MET A 802 -32.86 -21.32 -10.83
C MET A 802 -33.49 -22.63 -10.36
N ALA A 803 -32.68 -23.49 -9.74
CA ALA A 803 -33.14 -24.71 -9.10
C ALA A 803 -34.22 -24.41 -8.04
N SER A 804 -35.24 -25.27 -7.97
CA SER A 804 -36.31 -25.18 -6.98
C SER A 804 -35.82 -25.56 -5.59
N ILE A 805 -36.58 -25.16 -4.55
CA ILE A 805 -36.36 -25.60 -3.17
C ILE A 805 -36.28 -27.13 -3.05
N ASP A 806 -37.04 -27.85 -3.88
CA ASP A 806 -37.10 -29.31 -3.86
C ASP A 806 -35.90 -29.98 -4.57
N ASP A 807 -35.06 -29.22 -5.27
CA ASP A 807 -33.95 -29.75 -6.08
C ASP A 807 -32.66 -29.95 -5.26
N ILE A 808 -32.57 -29.43 -4.04
CA ILE A 808 -31.36 -29.49 -3.22
C ILE A 808 -31.55 -30.49 -2.08
N LYS A 809 -30.66 -31.48 -2.00
CA LYS A 809 -30.78 -32.62 -1.07
C LYS A 809 -29.45 -32.93 -0.38
N PHE A 810 -29.51 -33.32 0.88
CA PHE A 810 -28.42 -34.01 1.56
C PHE A 810 -28.24 -35.39 0.95
N SER A 811 -27.09 -35.65 0.34
CA SER A 811 -26.86 -36.83 -0.48
C SER A 811 -25.86 -37.81 0.13
N SER A 812 -24.89 -37.32 0.90
CA SER A 812 -24.00 -38.14 1.71
C SER A 812 -23.62 -37.46 3.02
N ILE A 813 -23.27 -38.25 4.03
CA ILE A 813 -22.87 -37.75 5.35
C ILE A 813 -21.86 -38.69 6.02
N MET A 814 -20.87 -38.10 6.69
CA MET A 814 -19.97 -38.75 7.62
C MET A 814 -19.87 -37.89 8.88
N TRP A 815 -20.45 -38.37 9.99
CA TRP A 815 -20.56 -37.61 11.23
C TRP A 815 -19.49 -37.96 12.28
N ASP A 816 -18.62 -38.93 12.01
CA ASP A 816 -17.53 -39.39 12.90
C ASP A 816 -16.32 -39.65 11.99
N GLY A 817 -15.64 -38.55 11.64
CA GLY A 817 -14.56 -38.50 10.65
C GLY A 817 -13.20 -38.32 11.31
N VAL A 818 -12.63 -39.39 11.86
CA VAL A 818 -11.39 -39.34 12.64
C VAL A 818 -10.30 -40.23 12.02
N SER A 819 -9.11 -39.69 11.88
CA SER A 819 -7.91 -40.43 11.53
C SER A 819 -6.69 -39.91 12.28
N SER A 820 -5.54 -40.55 12.05
CA SER A 820 -4.25 -40.07 12.55
C SER A 820 -3.84 -38.65 12.10
N ILE A 821 -4.46 -38.10 11.05
CA ILE A 821 -4.11 -36.77 10.51
C ILE A 821 -5.12 -35.68 10.86
N SER A 822 -6.36 -36.03 11.19
CA SER A 822 -7.41 -35.06 11.53
C SER A 822 -8.54 -35.72 12.31
N THR A 823 -9.14 -34.96 13.24
CA THR A 823 -10.34 -35.34 13.98
C THR A 823 -11.61 -34.68 13.44
N GLU A 824 -11.48 -33.84 12.41
CA GLU A 824 -12.54 -32.93 11.93
C GLU A 824 -12.88 -33.20 10.44
N MET A 825 -12.65 -34.42 9.94
CA MET A 825 -12.97 -34.79 8.55
C MET A 825 -14.44 -35.10 8.34
N GLU A 826 -15.29 -34.81 9.33
CA GLU A 826 -16.72 -34.92 9.16
C GLU A 826 -17.21 -34.04 8.01
N PHE A 827 -18.23 -34.51 7.30
CA PHE A 827 -18.81 -33.77 6.21
C PHE A 827 -20.28 -34.12 6.01
N PHE A 828 -20.99 -33.21 5.36
CA PHE A 828 -22.24 -33.51 4.69
C PHE A 828 -22.16 -33.01 3.25
N GLU A 829 -22.82 -33.70 2.34
CA GLU A 829 -22.86 -33.35 0.93
C GLU A 829 -24.22 -32.79 0.56
N LEU A 830 -24.22 -31.70 -0.19
CA LEU A 830 -25.39 -31.15 -0.86
C LEU A 830 -25.32 -31.49 -2.34
N THR A 831 -26.41 -32.00 -2.89
CA THR A 831 -26.53 -32.29 -4.31
C THR A 831 -27.72 -31.54 -4.90
N ASN A 832 -27.50 -30.93 -6.06
CA ASN A 832 -28.55 -30.40 -6.91
C ASN A 832 -29.05 -31.49 -7.86
N VAL A 833 -30.22 -32.05 -7.57
CA VAL A 833 -30.89 -33.07 -8.41
C VAL A 833 -31.72 -32.45 -9.54
N GLY A 834 -31.78 -31.12 -9.60
CA GLY A 834 -32.47 -30.35 -10.63
C GLY A 834 -31.71 -30.26 -11.95
N THR A 835 -32.35 -29.63 -12.94
CA THR A 835 -31.78 -29.37 -14.28
C THR A 835 -31.18 -27.98 -14.43
N GLU A 836 -31.36 -27.12 -13.43
CA GLU A 836 -30.86 -25.74 -13.40
C GLU A 836 -29.83 -25.59 -12.28
N ALA A 837 -28.96 -24.59 -12.35
CA ALA A 837 -27.98 -24.32 -11.29
C ALA A 837 -28.66 -23.76 -10.03
N ALA A 838 -28.03 -23.94 -8.87
CA ALA A 838 -28.53 -23.51 -7.58
C ALA A 838 -27.54 -22.58 -6.88
N MET A 839 -27.99 -21.38 -6.52
CA MET A 839 -27.28 -20.46 -5.62
C MET A 839 -27.91 -20.58 -4.25
N LEU A 840 -27.10 -20.91 -3.26
CA LEU A 840 -27.57 -21.18 -1.90
C LEU A 840 -27.31 -20.01 -0.93
N ASN A 841 -26.83 -18.86 -1.43
CA ASN A 841 -26.64 -17.67 -0.60
C ASN A 841 -27.95 -17.26 0.10
N GLY A 842 -27.89 -17.07 1.41
CA GLY A 842 -29.04 -16.79 2.28
C GLY A 842 -29.81 -18.02 2.75
N TRP A 843 -29.53 -19.23 2.24
CA TRP A 843 -30.11 -20.46 2.80
C TRP A 843 -29.47 -20.76 4.15
N THR A 844 -30.19 -21.46 5.04
CA THR A 844 -29.73 -21.76 6.39
C THR A 844 -29.59 -23.26 6.58
N ILE A 845 -28.44 -23.69 7.11
CA ILE A 845 -28.28 -25.04 7.63
C ILE A 845 -28.51 -24.99 9.14
N LYS A 846 -29.37 -25.87 9.65
CA LYS A 846 -29.72 -25.93 11.06
C LYS A 846 -29.50 -27.31 11.64
N ARG A 847 -28.68 -27.42 12.68
CA ARG A 847 -28.53 -28.64 13.47
C ARG A 847 -29.36 -28.60 14.75
N ILE A 848 -29.94 -29.73 15.14
CA ILE A 848 -30.74 -29.92 16.37
C ILE A 848 -30.26 -31.16 17.11
N ALA A 849 -29.65 -30.97 18.28
CA ALA A 849 -29.13 -32.06 19.11
C ALA A 849 -30.24 -32.86 19.81
N SER A 850 -29.89 -34.03 20.33
CA SER A 850 -30.84 -34.92 21.03
C SER A 850 -31.48 -34.32 22.29
N ASP A 851 -30.88 -33.30 22.88
CA ASP A 851 -31.42 -32.56 24.04
C ASP A 851 -32.32 -31.38 23.66
N GLY A 852 -32.52 -31.15 22.36
CA GLY A 852 -33.34 -30.07 21.80
C GLY A 852 -32.59 -28.76 21.58
N THR A 853 -31.29 -28.67 21.89
CA THR A 853 -30.49 -27.49 21.54
C THR A 853 -30.27 -27.41 20.03
N SER A 854 -30.33 -26.20 19.47
CA SER A 854 -30.11 -25.98 18.03
C SER A 854 -29.06 -24.94 17.74
N PHE A 855 -28.37 -25.10 16.62
CA PHE A 855 -27.44 -24.12 16.04
C PHE A 855 -27.76 -23.98 14.57
N GLU A 856 -27.70 -22.76 14.05
CA GLU A 856 -28.00 -22.44 12.65
C GLU A 856 -26.91 -21.54 12.08
N SER A 857 -26.63 -21.71 10.79
CA SER A 857 -25.66 -20.90 10.06
C SER A 857 -26.17 -20.62 8.66
N THR A 858 -25.99 -19.38 8.19
CA THR A 858 -26.42 -18.95 6.86
C THR A 858 -25.30 -19.21 5.86
N ILE A 859 -25.65 -19.81 4.73
CA ILE A 859 -24.76 -19.96 3.57
C ILE A 859 -24.55 -18.58 2.96
N THR A 860 -23.31 -18.16 2.83
CA THR A 860 -22.91 -16.84 2.31
C THR A 860 -22.35 -16.92 0.91
N ASN A 861 -21.75 -18.06 0.54
CA ASN A 861 -21.11 -18.24 -0.75
C ASN A 861 -21.12 -19.71 -1.18
N LEU A 862 -22.18 -20.14 -1.86
CA LEU A 862 -22.24 -21.50 -2.42
C LEU A 862 -23.09 -21.60 -3.67
N GLN A 863 -22.48 -22.09 -4.75
CA GLN A 863 -23.15 -22.47 -6.00
C GLN A 863 -23.01 -23.98 -6.22
N ILE A 864 -24.09 -24.62 -6.68
CA ILE A 864 -24.10 -26.00 -7.12
C ILE A 864 -24.75 -26.09 -8.50
N ASP A 865 -23.95 -26.45 -9.52
CA ASP A 865 -24.44 -26.64 -10.88
C ASP A 865 -25.50 -27.76 -10.95
N ALA A 866 -26.31 -27.75 -12.01
CA ALA A 866 -27.30 -28.79 -12.26
C ALA A 866 -26.65 -30.18 -12.22
N SER A 867 -27.31 -31.14 -11.54
CA SER A 867 -26.84 -32.52 -11.41
C SER A 867 -25.44 -32.67 -10.78
N SER A 868 -24.97 -31.67 -10.02
CA SER A 868 -23.66 -31.66 -9.35
C SER A 868 -23.82 -31.69 -7.83
N SER A 869 -22.72 -31.99 -7.13
CA SER A 869 -22.68 -32.05 -5.67
C SER A 869 -21.46 -31.33 -5.09
N VAL A 870 -21.56 -30.95 -3.81
CA VAL A 870 -20.48 -30.35 -3.03
C VAL A 870 -20.48 -30.93 -1.62
N LYS A 871 -19.32 -31.40 -1.17
CA LYS A 871 -19.06 -31.87 0.19
C LYS A 871 -18.57 -30.70 1.02
N LEU A 872 -19.21 -30.45 2.15
CA LEU A 872 -18.87 -29.37 3.08
C LEU A 872 -18.18 -30.00 4.31
N SER A 873 -16.95 -29.58 4.60
CA SER A 873 -16.13 -30.10 5.71
C SER A 873 -15.35 -28.98 6.41
N ASN A 874 -14.92 -29.22 7.65
CA ASN A 874 -14.08 -28.30 8.43
C ASN A 874 -12.58 -28.53 8.19
N ASP A 875 -12.20 -29.65 7.56
CA ASP A 875 -10.80 -29.97 7.25
C ASP A 875 -10.70 -30.55 5.83
N VAL A 876 -10.80 -29.65 4.84
CA VAL A 876 -10.74 -29.99 3.41
C VAL A 876 -9.43 -30.68 3.07
N ALA A 877 -8.31 -30.16 3.57
CA ALA A 877 -6.98 -30.66 3.24
C ALA A 877 -6.78 -32.12 3.69
N ALA A 878 -7.35 -32.51 4.84
CA ALA A 878 -7.33 -33.90 5.28
C ALA A 878 -8.32 -34.77 4.49
N LEU A 879 -9.53 -34.27 4.24
CA LEU A 879 -10.59 -35.03 3.56
C LEU A 879 -10.25 -35.34 2.09
N GLU A 880 -9.63 -34.40 1.37
CA GLU A 880 -9.20 -34.55 -0.04
C GLU A 880 -8.17 -35.68 -0.24
N LEU A 881 -7.51 -36.16 0.82
CA LEU A 881 -6.60 -37.30 0.72
C LEU A 881 -7.35 -38.65 0.60
N PHE A 882 -8.63 -38.67 0.94
CA PHE A 882 -9.45 -39.87 1.02
C PHE A 882 -10.70 -39.81 0.15
N GLU A 883 -11.25 -38.62 -0.10
CA GLU A 883 -12.46 -38.41 -0.86
C GLU A 883 -12.21 -37.60 -2.13
N ASP A 884 -12.80 -38.05 -3.22
CA ASP A 884 -12.87 -37.29 -4.47
C ASP A 884 -14.15 -36.42 -4.51
N GLY A 885 -14.17 -35.43 -5.40
CA GLY A 885 -15.32 -34.58 -5.68
C GLY A 885 -15.04 -33.10 -5.41
N ASN A 886 -16.09 -32.27 -5.47
CA ASN A 886 -16.00 -30.88 -5.07
C ASN A 886 -16.11 -30.81 -3.54
N ILE A 887 -15.01 -30.49 -2.87
CA ILE A 887 -14.94 -30.38 -1.41
C ILE A 887 -14.67 -28.91 -1.07
N LEU A 888 -15.49 -28.35 -0.21
CA LEU A 888 -15.44 -26.94 0.17
C LEU A 888 -15.38 -26.80 1.69
N ASP A 889 -14.56 -25.85 2.14
CA ASP A 889 -14.45 -25.51 3.55
C ASP A 889 -15.74 -24.81 4.00
N MET A 890 -16.34 -25.28 5.09
CA MET A 890 -17.55 -24.65 5.61
C MET A 890 -17.34 -23.17 5.95
N SER A 891 -16.16 -22.77 6.43
CA SER A 891 -15.85 -21.37 6.75
C SER A 891 -15.84 -20.45 5.53
N VAL A 892 -15.66 -21.01 4.33
CA VAL A 892 -15.74 -20.28 3.05
C VAL A 892 -17.19 -20.21 2.57
N ALA A 893 -17.99 -21.24 2.82
CA ALA A 893 -19.34 -21.38 2.30
C ALA A 893 -20.43 -20.72 3.16
N MET A 894 -20.24 -20.61 4.49
CA MET A 894 -21.26 -20.16 5.43
C MET A 894 -20.69 -19.33 6.59
N GLU A 895 -21.54 -18.53 7.25
CA GLU A 895 -21.16 -17.57 8.30
C GLU A 895 -20.36 -18.20 9.45
N ASN A 896 -20.71 -19.43 9.80
CA ASN A 896 -20.10 -20.20 10.89
C ASN A 896 -20.12 -21.70 10.53
N PRO A 897 -19.01 -22.43 10.67
CA PRO A 897 -18.99 -23.87 10.42
C PRO A 897 -19.94 -24.67 11.31
N ILE A 898 -20.50 -25.76 10.78
CA ILE A 898 -21.43 -26.63 11.49
C ILE A 898 -20.75 -27.95 11.83
N TYR A 899 -20.63 -28.22 13.13
CA TYR A 899 -20.13 -29.50 13.63
C TYR A 899 -21.25 -30.54 13.71
N LEU A 900 -20.99 -31.76 13.23
CA LEU A 900 -21.92 -32.89 13.33
C LEU A 900 -21.70 -33.59 14.69
N LEU A 901 -22.80 -34.03 15.32
CA LEU A 901 -22.74 -34.60 16.67
C LEU A 901 -22.67 -36.12 16.65
N ASP A 902 -21.61 -36.70 17.21
CA ASP A 902 -21.43 -38.14 17.37
C ASP A 902 -22.56 -38.84 18.13
N SER A 903 -23.23 -38.12 19.03
CA SER A 903 -24.36 -38.63 19.80
C SER A 903 -25.64 -38.77 18.96
N GLY A 904 -25.70 -38.09 17.82
CA GLY A 904 -26.87 -37.94 16.94
C GLY A 904 -27.52 -36.57 17.00
N MET A 905 -28.03 -36.13 15.85
CA MET A 905 -28.76 -34.88 15.67
C MET A 905 -29.70 -34.97 14.46
N ALA A 906 -30.54 -33.94 14.30
CA ALA A 906 -31.20 -33.62 13.05
C ALA A 906 -30.47 -32.48 12.34
N LEU A 907 -30.30 -32.56 11.03
CA LEU A 907 -29.72 -31.52 10.19
C LEU A 907 -30.77 -31.11 9.14
N GLN A 908 -31.12 -29.83 9.08
CA GLN A 908 -32.11 -29.27 8.17
C GLN A 908 -31.46 -28.27 7.21
N LEU A 909 -31.91 -28.28 5.96
CA LEU A 909 -31.65 -27.26 4.96
C LEU A 909 -32.90 -26.39 4.81
N ILE A 910 -32.77 -25.08 4.99
CA ILE A 910 -33.87 -24.13 5.06
C ILE A 910 -33.67 -23.03 4.01
N HIS A 911 -34.68 -22.81 3.17
CA HIS A 911 -34.69 -21.76 2.16
C HIS A 911 -34.88 -20.37 2.81
N PRO A 912 -34.39 -19.26 2.21
CA PRO A 912 -34.58 -17.89 2.74
C PRO A 912 -36.03 -17.49 3.06
N THR A 913 -37.01 -18.15 2.43
CA THR A 913 -38.45 -17.96 2.73
C THR A 913 -38.90 -18.61 4.04
N GLY A 914 -38.02 -19.34 4.73
CA GLY A 914 -38.31 -20.10 5.95
C GLY A 914 -38.91 -21.49 5.73
N LEU A 915 -38.89 -22.02 4.51
CA LEU A 915 -39.37 -23.37 4.21
C LEU A 915 -38.23 -24.38 4.33
N VAL A 916 -38.50 -25.56 4.90
CA VAL A 916 -37.54 -26.66 4.99
C VAL A 916 -37.47 -27.39 3.65
N ALA A 917 -36.29 -27.39 3.03
CA ALA A 917 -36.02 -28.04 1.75
C ALA A 917 -35.73 -29.54 1.92
N ASP A 918 -34.95 -29.89 2.95
CA ASP A 918 -34.55 -31.26 3.22
C ASP A 918 -34.09 -31.44 4.67
N THR A 919 -34.24 -32.66 5.20
CA THR A 919 -33.85 -33.01 6.58
C THR A 919 -33.25 -34.40 6.64
N ILE A 920 -32.20 -34.58 7.44
CA ILE A 920 -31.69 -35.89 7.86
C ILE A 920 -31.64 -35.99 9.39
N VAL A 921 -32.04 -37.13 9.95
CA VAL A 921 -31.94 -37.43 11.39
C VAL A 921 -31.18 -38.72 11.60
N TYR A 922 -30.11 -38.69 12.41
CA TYR A 922 -29.25 -39.85 12.65
C TYR A 922 -28.97 -40.10 14.14
N LYS A 923 -28.58 -41.34 14.48
CA LYS A 923 -28.33 -41.84 15.85
C LYS A 923 -29.44 -41.45 16.82
N ASN A 924 -29.15 -40.75 17.92
CA ASN A 924 -30.16 -40.32 18.91
C ASN A 924 -30.82 -38.97 18.57
N GLY A 925 -30.75 -38.50 17.32
CA GLY A 925 -31.37 -37.25 16.90
C GLY A 925 -32.90 -37.22 17.04
N PRO A 926 -33.50 -36.01 17.13
CA PRO A 926 -34.94 -35.83 17.31
C PRO A 926 -35.73 -36.20 16.04
N VAL A 927 -36.43 -37.33 16.08
CA VAL A 927 -37.19 -37.88 14.94
C VAL A 927 -38.50 -37.14 14.63
N ASP A 928 -38.91 -36.20 15.48
CA ASP A 928 -40.07 -35.31 15.29
C ASP A 928 -39.71 -33.98 14.58
N THR A 929 -38.47 -33.86 14.08
CA THR A 929 -38.01 -32.70 13.30
C THR A 929 -38.77 -32.56 11.98
N GLU A 930 -39.12 -31.33 11.62
CA GLU A 930 -39.80 -31.01 10.36
C GLU A 930 -39.00 -31.49 9.14
N GLY A 931 -39.68 -32.04 8.14
CA GLY A 931 -39.03 -32.64 6.97
C GLY A 931 -38.53 -34.07 7.17
N TRP A 932 -38.67 -34.67 8.37
CA TRP A 932 -38.34 -36.08 8.62
C TRP A 932 -39.58 -36.91 9.02
N ASN A 933 -39.61 -38.18 8.63
CA ASN A 933 -40.65 -39.12 9.01
C ASN A 933 -40.03 -40.47 9.37
N GLY A 934 -40.49 -41.11 10.44
CA GLY A 934 -40.00 -42.43 10.85
C GLY A 934 -38.88 -42.39 11.88
N VAL A 935 -38.02 -43.42 11.88
CA VAL A 935 -36.93 -43.56 12.85
C VAL A 935 -35.66 -42.87 12.36
N SER A 936 -34.75 -42.55 13.27
CA SER A 936 -33.43 -42.02 12.92
C SER A 936 -32.60 -43.05 12.16
N LEU A 937 -31.67 -42.55 11.35
CA LEU A 937 -30.67 -43.34 10.65
C LEU A 937 -29.69 -43.95 11.65
N SER A 938 -29.50 -45.26 11.55
CA SER A 938 -28.56 -46.03 12.38
C SER A 938 -27.40 -46.55 11.53
N GLU A 939 -26.25 -46.74 12.16
CA GLU A 939 -25.10 -47.35 11.51
C GLU A 939 -25.43 -48.75 10.99
N PRO A 940 -25.02 -49.08 9.75
CA PRO A 940 -25.30 -50.38 9.15
C PRO A 940 -24.51 -51.51 9.80
N VAL A 941 -23.34 -51.22 10.38
CA VAL A 941 -22.45 -52.18 11.04
C VAL A 941 -21.82 -51.53 12.26
N SER A 942 -21.78 -52.24 13.38
CA SER A 942 -21.15 -51.76 14.62
C SER A 942 -19.65 -52.09 14.66
N GLY A 943 -18.83 -51.17 15.18
CA GLY A 943 -17.40 -51.40 15.42
C GLY A 943 -16.50 -51.17 14.21
N ILE A 944 -16.98 -50.37 13.25
CA ILE A 944 -16.22 -49.86 12.11
C ILE A 944 -16.34 -48.34 12.16
N ASP A 945 -15.21 -47.64 12.15
CA ASP A 945 -15.13 -46.18 12.19
C ASP A 945 -15.07 -45.59 10.75
N ASN A 946 -15.33 -44.29 10.62
CA ASN A 946 -15.31 -43.52 9.37
C ASN A 946 -16.28 -44.06 8.30
N LEU A 947 -17.53 -44.29 8.70
CA LEU A 947 -18.61 -44.74 7.81
C LEU A 947 -19.22 -43.54 7.06
N ILE A 948 -19.30 -43.68 5.74
CA ILE A 948 -20.00 -42.73 4.86
C ILE A 948 -21.35 -43.35 4.50
N LEU A 949 -22.44 -42.62 4.77
CA LEU A 949 -23.77 -43.04 4.36
C LEU A 949 -24.24 -42.22 3.17
N TYR A 950 -24.85 -42.90 2.20
CA TYR A 950 -25.35 -42.27 0.98
C TYR A 950 -26.87 -42.39 0.93
N ARG A 951 -27.53 -41.32 0.49
CA ARG A 951 -28.94 -41.36 0.10
C ARG A 951 -29.06 -42.10 -1.24
N GLY A 952 -29.95 -43.06 -1.31
CA GLY A 952 -30.14 -43.91 -2.48
C GLY A 952 -28.92 -44.78 -2.78
N ASP A 953 -28.53 -44.83 -4.04
CA ASP A 953 -27.44 -45.70 -4.51
C ASP A 953 -26.03 -45.07 -4.45
N GLY A 954 -25.94 -43.80 -4.04
CA GLY A 954 -24.69 -43.02 -4.05
C GLY A 954 -24.17 -42.69 -5.46
N CYS A 955 -24.98 -42.89 -6.51
CA CYS A 955 -24.58 -42.78 -7.91
C CYS A 955 -25.57 -41.97 -8.76
N GLY A 956 -26.28 -41.03 -8.12
CA GLY A 956 -27.23 -40.13 -8.77
C GLY A 956 -28.69 -40.58 -8.70
N VAL A 957 -28.99 -41.82 -8.29
CA VAL A 957 -30.38 -42.23 -8.00
C VAL A 957 -30.70 -41.98 -6.53
N MET A 958 -31.27 -40.81 -6.25
CA MET A 958 -31.69 -40.44 -4.89
C MET A 958 -33.19 -40.62 -4.71
N THR A 959 -33.56 -41.70 -4.02
CA THR A 959 -34.92 -41.86 -3.51
C THR A 959 -35.05 -41.02 -2.23
N ASP A 960 -36.00 -40.08 -2.21
CA ASP A 960 -36.24 -39.20 -1.07
C ASP A 960 -37.67 -39.41 -0.54
N THR A 961 -37.81 -40.23 0.50
CA THR A 961 -39.07 -40.47 1.21
C THR A 961 -39.05 -39.88 2.61
N ASN A 962 -38.07 -39.02 2.91
CA ASN A 962 -37.82 -38.40 4.20
C ASN A 962 -37.71 -39.44 5.34
N GLN A 963 -37.12 -40.61 5.07
CA GLN A 963 -37.02 -41.73 6.01
C GLN A 963 -35.60 -42.30 6.03
N SER A 964 -35.19 -42.92 7.16
CA SER A 964 -33.89 -43.61 7.25
C SER A 964 -33.71 -44.73 6.23
N ALA A 965 -34.80 -45.28 5.69
CA ALA A 965 -34.75 -46.28 4.62
C ALA A 965 -34.06 -45.78 3.35
N ASP A 966 -34.09 -44.46 3.09
CA ASP A 966 -33.45 -43.83 1.94
C ASP A 966 -31.93 -43.95 1.99
N TRP A 967 -31.34 -44.20 3.16
CA TRP A 967 -29.90 -44.21 3.42
C TRP A 967 -29.34 -45.62 3.65
N HIS A 968 -30.15 -46.66 3.46
CA HIS A 968 -29.77 -48.05 3.74
C HIS A 968 -29.36 -48.85 2.49
N GLN A 969 -29.47 -48.27 1.29
CA GLN A 969 -29.16 -48.99 0.06
C GLN A 969 -27.65 -49.17 -0.15
N ARG A 970 -26.84 -48.15 0.21
CA ARG A 970 -25.39 -48.18 0.12
C ARG A 970 -24.75 -47.42 1.28
N TRP A 971 -23.60 -47.92 1.71
CA TRP A 971 -22.70 -47.22 2.62
C TRP A 971 -21.26 -47.55 2.21
N GLY A 972 -20.34 -46.65 2.55
CA GLY A 972 -18.92 -46.74 2.26
C GLY A 972 -18.10 -46.51 3.52
N ARG A 973 -16.78 -46.59 3.37
CA ARG A 973 -15.81 -46.20 4.38
C ARG A 973 -14.92 -45.14 3.74
N LEU A 974 -14.47 -44.17 4.52
CA LEU A 974 -13.49 -43.17 4.08
C LEU A 974 -12.33 -43.83 3.29
N GLY A 975 -12.03 -43.30 2.10
CA GLY A 975 -10.98 -43.84 1.22
C GLY A 975 -11.38 -45.08 0.40
N ALA A 976 -12.62 -45.57 0.53
CA ALA A 976 -13.11 -46.65 -0.32
C ALA A 976 -13.49 -46.12 -1.71
N SER A 977 -13.14 -46.86 -2.76
CA SER A 977 -13.54 -46.48 -4.12
C SER A 977 -15.06 -46.56 -4.31
N ASP A 978 -15.66 -45.46 -4.76
CA ASP A 978 -17.07 -45.42 -5.12
C ASP A 978 -17.30 -45.80 -6.57
N PHE A 979 -17.61 -47.08 -6.81
CA PHE A 979 -17.97 -47.55 -8.14
C PHE A 979 -19.42 -47.20 -8.47
N CYS A 980 -19.63 -46.35 -9.48
CA CYS A 980 -20.94 -45.95 -9.99
C CYS A 980 -21.26 -46.48 -11.39
N GLY A 981 -20.64 -47.61 -11.78
CA GLY A 981 -20.91 -48.29 -13.05
C GLY A 981 -21.90 -49.45 -12.93
N ASP A 982 -22.27 -50.03 -14.07
CA ASP A 982 -23.05 -51.28 -14.13
C ASP A 982 -22.31 -52.41 -13.39
N VAL A 983 -22.76 -52.72 -12.16
CA VAL A 983 -22.30 -53.88 -11.38
C VAL A 983 -22.84 -55.22 -11.91
N GLN A 984 -23.50 -55.19 -13.08
CA GLN A 984 -23.96 -56.35 -13.84
C GLN A 984 -23.16 -56.41 -15.13
N PHE A 985 -22.40 -57.49 -15.33
CA PHE A 985 -21.69 -57.75 -16.57
C PHE A 985 -22.42 -58.86 -17.33
N ASP A 986 -22.90 -58.59 -18.56
CA ASP A 986 -23.65 -59.54 -19.38
C ASP A 986 -22.98 -59.92 -20.71
N ASP A 987 -21.65 -59.79 -20.83
CA ASP A 987 -20.94 -60.19 -22.05
C ASP A 987 -20.57 -61.69 -22.07
N ALA A 988 -20.25 -62.20 -23.27
CA ALA A 988 -19.74 -63.54 -23.51
C ALA A 988 -18.27 -63.70 -23.09
N THR A 989 -17.98 -63.52 -21.80
CA THR A 989 -16.62 -63.63 -21.26
C THR A 989 -16.20 -65.08 -21.09
N SER A 990 -14.98 -65.40 -21.53
CA SER A 990 -14.37 -66.71 -21.29
C SER A 990 -13.75 -66.73 -19.90
N ILE A 991 -14.38 -67.45 -18.97
CA ILE A 991 -13.81 -67.71 -17.64
C ILE A 991 -12.93 -68.96 -17.73
N THR A 992 -11.64 -68.81 -17.44
CA THR A 992 -10.72 -69.95 -17.32
C THR A 992 -10.48 -70.25 -15.84
N PRO A 993 -11.08 -71.31 -15.28
CA PRO A 993 -10.85 -71.67 -13.88
C PRO A 993 -9.44 -72.23 -13.71
N LEU A 994 -8.74 -71.75 -12.69
CA LEU A 994 -7.39 -72.17 -12.34
C LEU A 994 -7.40 -72.76 -10.92
N ILE A 995 -6.81 -73.95 -10.76
CA ILE A 995 -6.75 -74.66 -9.47
C ILE A 995 -5.37 -74.42 -8.85
N ALA A 996 -5.32 -73.46 -7.92
CA ALA A 996 -4.16 -73.13 -7.11
C ALA A 996 -4.23 -73.80 -5.71
N PRO A 997 -3.11 -74.03 -5.02
CA PRO A 997 -1.74 -73.59 -5.36
C PRO A 997 -0.94 -74.58 -6.25
N GLU A 998 -1.39 -75.81 -6.42
CA GLU A 998 -0.57 -76.91 -6.95
C GLU A 998 -0.43 -76.95 -8.49
N HIS A 999 -1.36 -76.35 -9.24
CA HIS A 999 -1.43 -76.49 -10.71
C HIS A 999 -1.62 -75.18 -11.48
N GLY A 1000 -1.40 -74.02 -10.86
CA GLY A 1000 -1.65 -72.71 -11.47
C GLY A 1000 -0.45 -71.96 -12.04
N LEU A 1001 0.77 -72.33 -11.64
CA LEU A 1001 1.97 -71.53 -11.92
C LEU A 1001 2.25 -71.40 -13.42
N MET A 1002 2.23 -72.50 -14.16
CA MET A 1002 2.52 -72.48 -15.61
C MET A 1002 1.49 -71.66 -16.40
N ASP A 1003 0.22 -71.74 -16.01
CA ASP A 1003 -0.84 -70.97 -16.66
C ASP A 1003 -0.69 -69.47 -16.38
N LEU A 1004 -0.31 -69.09 -15.16
CA LEU A 1004 0.00 -67.69 -14.82
C LEU A 1004 1.25 -67.18 -15.53
N LEU A 1005 2.31 -68.00 -15.65
CA LEU A 1005 3.52 -67.64 -16.40
C LEU A 1005 3.19 -67.39 -17.88
N ASN A 1006 2.43 -68.29 -18.50
CA ASN A 1006 1.97 -68.13 -19.89
C ASN A 1006 1.04 -66.91 -20.04
N TRP A 1007 0.25 -66.60 -19.01
CA TRP A 1007 -0.62 -65.43 -18.99
C TRP A 1007 0.18 -64.13 -18.88
N ILE A 1008 1.20 -64.07 -18.04
CA ILE A 1008 2.12 -62.93 -17.96
C ILE A 1008 2.90 -62.77 -19.27
N ASP A 1009 3.38 -63.88 -19.85
CA ASP A 1009 4.13 -63.86 -21.11
C ASP A 1009 3.31 -63.31 -22.29
N GLY A 1010 1.98 -63.45 -22.22
CA GLY A 1010 1.06 -62.94 -23.23
C GLY A 1010 0.86 -61.42 -23.25
N ALA A 1011 1.27 -60.69 -22.20
CA ALA A 1011 1.14 -59.23 -22.16
C ALA A 1011 1.95 -58.57 -23.28
N GLN A 1012 1.36 -57.60 -23.97
CA GLN A 1012 1.99 -56.94 -25.13
C GLN A 1012 2.39 -55.50 -24.84
N THR A 1013 1.56 -54.75 -24.11
CA THR A 1013 1.77 -53.32 -23.86
C THR A 1013 1.69 -52.94 -22.38
N SER A 1014 0.81 -53.57 -21.59
CA SER A 1014 0.70 -53.27 -20.16
C SER A 1014 0.39 -54.49 -19.31
N LEU A 1015 0.90 -54.47 -18.08
CA LEU A 1015 0.60 -55.45 -17.05
C LEU A 1015 0.58 -54.79 -15.68
N HIS A 1016 -0.60 -54.74 -15.08
CA HIS A 1016 -0.83 -54.17 -13.75
C HIS A 1016 -1.14 -55.29 -12.77
N VAL A 1017 -0.38 -55.37 -11.67
CA VAL A 1017 -0.49 -56.46 -10.71
C VAL A 1017 -0.62 -55.90 -9.30
N HIS A 1018 -1.67 -56.29 -8.59
CA HIS A 1018 -1.89 -55.99 -7.17
C HIS A 1018 -1.95 -57.30 -6.37
N LEU A 1019 -1.04 -57.46 -5.40
CA LEU A 1019 -0.94 -58.66 -4.57
C LEU A 1019 -0.81 -58.32 -3.08
N TYR A 1020 -1.52 -59.09 -2.26
CA TYR A 1020 -1.30 -59.12 -0.81
C TYR A 1020 0.10 -59.62 -0.44
N ILE A 1021 0.52 -60.80 -0.95
CA ILE A 1021 1.89 -61.32 -0.76
C ILE A 1021 2.43 -61.90 -2.07
N LEU A 1022 3.66 -61.53 -2.45
CA LEU A 1022 4.41 -62.14 -3.55
C LEU A 1022 5.44 -63.12 -2.99
N GLN A 1023 5.31 -64.41 -3.31
CA GLN A 1023 6.17 -65.48 -2.76
C GLN A 1023 6.90 -66.34 -3.83
N SER A 1024 6.60 -66.17 -5.12
CA SER A 1024 7.20 -66.97 -6.20
C SER A 1024 8.26 -66.16 -6.94
N SER A 1025 9.48 -66.69 -6.96
CA SER A 1025 10.59 -66.13 -7.73
C SER A 1025 10.37 -66.31 -9.23
N GLU A 1026 9.66 -67.35 -9.65
CA GLU A 1026 9.31 -67.57 -11.07
C GLU A 1026 8.35 -66.48 -11.58
N LEU A 1027 7.33 -66.13 -10.80
CA LEU A 1027 6.41 -65.05 -11.16
C LEU A 1027 7.11 -63.69 -11.13
N MET A 1028 7.96 -63.42 -10.13
CA MET A 1028 8.80 -62.21 -10.10
C MET A 1028 9.66 -62.12 -11.37
N GLN A 1029 10.35 -63.19 -11.74
CA GLN A 1029 11.19 -63.19 -12.95
C GLN A 1029 10.34 -62.98 -14.21
N ALA A 1030 9.14 -63.56 -14.29
CA ALA A 1030 8.25 -63.35 -15.43
C ALA A 1030 7.78 -61.88 -15.57
N LEU A 1031 7.61 -61.16 -14.46
CA LEU A 1031 7.30 -59.72 -14.49
C LEU A 1031 8.50 -58.92 -15.02
N ILE A 1032 9.73 -59.27 -14.61
CA ILE A 1032 10.96 -58.66 -15.13
C ILE A 1032 11.10 -58.95 -16.62
N ASP A 1033 10.91 -60.20 -17.04
CA ASP A 1033 11.00 -60.60 -18.44
C ASP A 1033 9.95 -59.88 -19.30
N ALA A 1034 8.75 -59.63 -18.76
CA ALA A 1034 7.73 -58.83 -19.45
C ALA A 1034 8.18 -57.36 -19.61
N HIS A 1035 8.72 -56.75 -18.55
CA HIS A 1035 9.29 -55.40 -18.60
C HIS A 1035 10.42 -55.28 -19.63
N ASP A 1036 11.34 -56.25 -19.65
CA ASP A 1036 12.47 -56.28 -20.59
C ASP A 1036 12.03 -56.42 -22.06
N ARG A 1037 10.84 -56.99 -22.30
CA ARG A 1037 10.21 -57.01 -23.64
C ARG A 1037 9.57 -55.67 -24.03
N GLY A 1038 9.56 -54.69 -23.14
CA GLY A 1038 8.96 -53.37 -23.36
C GLY A 1038 7.50 -53.25 -22.89
N VAL A 1039 6.98 -54.22 -22.12
CA VAL A 1039 5.67 -54.11 -21.48
C VAL A 1039 5.76 -53.14 -20.31
N ASN A 1040 4.81 -52.22 -20.17
CA ASN A 1040 4.73 -51.36 -19.00
C ASN A 1040 4.19 -52.16 -17.80
N VAL A 1041 5.06 -52.50 -16.84
CA VAL A 1041 4.69 -53.32 -15.68
C VAL A 1041 4.62 -52.47 -14.41
N VAL A 1042 3.44 -52.45 -13.80
CA VAL A 1042 3.18 -51.80 -12.51
C VAL A 1042 2.82 -52.86 -11.48
N VAL A 1043 3.52 -52.87 -10.36
CA VAL A 1043 3.32 -53.83 -9.27
C VAL A 1043 2.99 -53.07 -7.99
N VAL A 1044 1.86 -53.41 -7.38
CA VAL A 1044 1.40 -52.90 -6.10
C VAL A 1044 1.40 -54.05 -5.09
N LEU A 1045 2.19 -53.91 -4.02
CA LEU A 1045 2.36 -54.93 -2.98
C LEU A 1045 1.86 -54.40 -1.64
N ASN A 1046 1.25 -55.27 -0.83
CA ASN A 1046 0.89 -54.89 0.54
C ASN A 1046 2.16 -54.62 1.38
N GLU A 1047 2.15 -53.58 2.22
CA GLU A 1047 3.24 -53.37 3.18
C GLU A 1047 3.36 -54.58 4.13
N PRO A 1048 4.57 -55.04 4.50
CA PRO A 1048 4.72 -56.21 5.36
C PRO A 1048 4.10 -56.04 6.76
N GLU A 1049 3.00 -56.75 7.01
CA GLU A 1049 2.23 -56.62 8.26
C GLU A 1049 2.95 -57.17 9.49
N ASP A 1050 2.73 -56.57 10.66
CA ASP A 1050 3.42 -56.95 11.89
C ASP A 1050 3.27 -58.43 12.27
N TRP A 1051 2.12 -59.04 11.98
CA TRP A 1051 1.82 -60.44 12.25
C TRP A 1051 2.34 -61.44 11.20
N TRP A 1052 2.91 -60.99 10.07
CA TRP A 1052 3.56 -61.90 9.13
C TRP A 1052 4.82 -62.50 9.75
N ASN A 1053 5.12 -63.76 9.38
CA ASN A 1053 6.36 -64.37 9.83
C ASN A 1053 7.57 -63.71 9.14
N SER A 1054 8.75 -63.76 9.78
CA SER A 1054 9.93 -63.05 9.30
C SER A 1054 10.40 -63.46 7.90
N ASN A 1055 10.12 -64.69 7.47
CA ASN A 1055 10.52 -65.16 6.13
C ASN A 1055 9.66 -64.52 5.04
N ASP A 1056 8.35 -64.37 5.28
CA ASP A 1056 7.44 -63.75 4.31
C ASP A 1056 7.73 -62.24 4.16
N LYS A 1057 8.02 -61.55 5.26
CA LYS A 1057 8.44 -60.13 5.23
C LYS A 1057 9.70 -59.94 4.39
N GLN A 1058 10.77 -60.67 4.74
CA GLN A 1058 12.05 -60.57 4.04
C GLN A 1058 11.94 -61.02 2.57
N GLY A 1059 11.10 -62.02 2.28
CA GLY A 1059 10.85 -62.48 0.92
C GLY A 1059 10.16 -61.41 0.07
N GLN A 1060 9.08 -60.81 0.58
CA GLN A 1060 8.35 -59.72 -0.07
C GLN A 1060 9.27 -58.53 -0.35
N GLU A 1061 10.01 -58.06 0.67
CA GLU A 1061 10.96 -56.95 0.56
C GLU A 1061 12.05 -57.24 -0.47
N ALA A 1062 12.59 -58.47 -0.50
CA ALA A 1062 13.60 -58.88 -1.46
C ALA A 1062 13.06 -58.90 -2.90
N TYR A 1063 11.84 -59.40 -3.12
CA TYR A 1063 11.22 -59.40 -4.44
C TYR A 1063 10.84 -57.99 -4.91
N ALA A 1064 10.30 -57.16 -4.01
CA ALA A 1064 10.01 -55.75 -4.30
C ALA A 1064 11.28 -55.00 -4.72
N TYR A 1065 12.38 -55.21 -4.00
CA TYR A 1065 13.69 -54.66 -4.34
C TYR A 1065 14.18 -55.15 -5.72
N ALA A 1066 14.09 -56.45 -6.00
CA ALA A 1066 14.54 -57.02 -7.27
C ALA A 1066 13.73 -56.49 -8.47
N LEU A 1067 12.40 -56.36 -8.33
CA LEU A 1067 11.52 -55.77 -9.35
C LEU A 1067 11.86 -54.29 -9.58
N LYS A 1068 12.10 -53.54 -8.50
CA LYS A 1068 12.45 -52.11 -8.59
C LYS A 1068 13.83 -51.90 -9.22
N ASP A 1069 14.82 -52.73 -8.86
CA ASP A 1069 16.19 -52.69 -9.41
C ASP A 1069 16.20 -53.02 -10.91
N ALA A 1070 15.30 -53.90 -11.35
CA ALA A 1070 15.07 -54.19 -12.77
C ALA A 1070 14.34 -53.08 -13.54
N GLY A 1071 13.92 -51.99 -12.88
CA GLY A 1071 13.31 -50.82 -13.52
C GLY A 1071 11.79 -50.77 -13.51
N LEU A 1072 11.11 -51.72 -12.86
CA LEU A 1072 9.64 -51.74 -12.79
C LEU A 1072 9.09 -50.68 -11.83
N SER A 1073 7.84 -50.26 -12.07
CA SER A 1073 7.13 -49.38 -11.12
C SER A 1073 6.55 -50.22 -9.99
N VAL A 1074 7.23 -50.21 -8.85
CA VAL A 1074 6.82 -50.95 -7.64
C VAL A 1074 6.33 -49.97 -6.58
N HIS A 1075 5.14 -50.24 -6.05
CA HIS A 1075 4.47 -49.42 -5.04
C HIS A 1075 4.06 -50.29 -3.85
N TRP A 1076 4.07 -49.68 -2.66
CA TRP A 1076 3.48 -50.26 -1.45
C TRP A 1076 2.04 -49.78 -1.29
N PHE A 1077 1.20 -50.62 -0.69
CA PHE A 1077 -0.21 -50.39 -0.45
C PHE A 1077 -0.56 -50.91 0.95
N GLY A 1078 -1.33 -50.16 1.74
CA GLY A 1078 -1.54 -50.42 3.16
C GLY A 1078 -0.38 -49.92 4.05
N GLY A 1079 -0.63 -49.88 5.37
CA GLY A 1079 0.28 -49.30 6.36
C GLY A 1079 -0.14 -49.63 7.81
N SER A 1080 0.26 -48.80 8.78
CA SER A 1080 -0.12 -48.96 10.20
C SER A 1080 -1.17 -47.93 10.64
N GLY A 1081 -2.04 -48.28 11.59
CA GLY A 1081 -3.00 -47.34 12.18
C GLY A 1081 -4.35 -47.32 11.46
N ASP A 1082 -4.82 -46.14 11.06
CA ASP A 1082 -6.15 -45.90 10.50
C ASP A 1082 -6.17 -45.88 8.96
N ASP A 1083 -5.16 -46.46 8.31
CA ASP A 1083 -5.05 -46.52 6.84
C ASP A 1083 -6.34 -47.16 6.25
N PRO A 1084 -7.06 -46.47 5.34
CA PRO A 1084 -8.32 -46.97 4.78
C PRO A 1084 -8.15 -48.28 4.00
N TYR A 1085 -6.93 -48.57 3.56
CA TYR A 1085 -6.56 -49.75 2.79
C TYR A 1085 -6.05 -50.92 3.64
N LEU A 1086 -6.01 -50.76 4.96
CA LEU A 1086 -5.55 -51.80 5.89
C LEU A 1086 -6.47 -53.04 5.83
N TYR A 1087 -5.86 -54.23 5.82
CA TYR A 1087 -6.53 -55.54 5.66
C TYR A 1087 -7.11 -55.87 4.26
N LEU A 1088 -6.79 -55.10 3.21
CA LEU A 1088 -7.28 -55.41 1.86
C LEU A 1088 -6.58 -56.66 1.28
N HIS A 1089 -7.23 -57.81 1.41
CA HIS A 1089 -6.69 -59.10 0.96
C HIS A 1089 -6.90 -59.36 -0.56
N ALA A 1090 -6.80 -58.33 -1.41
CA ALA A 1090 -7.02 -58.45 -2.85
C ALA A 1090 -5.86 -59.14 -3.59
N LYS A 1091 -6.18 -59.81 -4.71
CA LYS A 1091 -5.23 -60.34 -5.70
C LYS A 1091 -5.82 -60.11 -7.08
N VAL A 1092 -5.33 -59.09 -7.76
CA VAL A 1092 -5.87 -58.67 -9.06
C VAL A 1092 -4.70 -58.46 -10.00
N ALA A 1093 -4.82 -58.96 -11.22
CA ALA A 1093 -3.89 -58.65 -12.29
C ALA A 1093 -4.67 -58.34 -13.56
N VAL A 1094 -4.26 -57.29 -14.27
CA VAL A 1094 -4.85 -56.85 -15.53
C VAL A 1094 -3.74 -56.76 -16.57
N ARG A 1095 -3.92 -57.42 -17.71
CA ARG A 1095 -3.06 -57.30 -18.89
C ARG A 1095 -3.89 -56.80 -20.06
N ASP A 1096 -3.23 -56.22 -21.05
CA ASP A 1096 -3.84 -55.82 -22.31
C ASP A 1096 -4.26 -56.97 -23.25
#